data_AF-A0A9E5NCM0-F1
#
_entry.id   AF-A0A9E5NCM0-F1
#
_cell.length_a   1.000
_cell.length_b   1.000
_cell.length_c   1.000
_cell.angle_alpha   90.00
_cell.angle_beta   90.00
_cell.angle_gamma   90.00
#
_symmetry.space_group_name_H-M   'P 1'
#
loop_
_entity.id
_entity.type
_entity.pdbx_description
1 polymer ?
#
loop_
_entity_poly.entity_id
_entity_poly.type
_entity_poly.pdbx_seq_one_letter_code
_entity_poly.pdbx_strand_id
1 'polypeptide(L)'
;GKRKAARGAGPGLEQSRIFEQYTKVLKALAAKRPLMLVVDDLQWADVSSVSLLFHLGRRMGQSRILIIGTYRPEDVALGRAGEPHPLEGVASEFKRYFGDIWVDLSQAAGTEGRQFVDALLDTEPNQLGEAFRQELWQRTEGHALFTVELLRDMRERADLVRDEEGQWIEGPALDWGALPARVEGVIEKRIGRLEAELREVLTVASVEGEGFTAQVVARVQEIRERQLLRELSRELEKRHRLVREREEVKVGHQRLSRYRFAHALFQQYVYNELSAGERRLLHGEVAEVLEALYGDQAEEIAVQLAHHFTQGEAWEKAFLYLTNSGDKARQAYANQEAIAFYTQAVEVSHRITPALDEAQILPVYEGRGLVWMLLTKYDEAIGDFRMMRQMASASHNQQKEGESLCHLANAYFMKFSEDQFLAEEYAQEALQLSRQTGDQRTFAKSLAMLGFVHQARGELREADRAFEESLHISQREGFKDALAPGLMMLGHQAYWQGDFPRAIQLAQEGVTAAREIHDGFNELFNLTLLSQSYESSGSYAQAHSVLQETLAKAKERENKFFIGRLTNTLGWFHSEFGDVSHAVEFDQESVELGRTHRISNVEISALINLGLDYGALGQHERALSLLEPTLERVQREAFGAHRWRWKVRLLIGLAEVHYTTGAYEDALRYVEEGVNEARATSSQTYVAKGWALHGKILAHLGDNEAAGPELQRAFTLAEQLHSPSLSYPLAYDLGQWYEGGGQEREAAVLYGKAKATIEHMAAAVEDQALRSIFLQSAPVQAIYESFTRTH
;
A
#
# COMPACT_ATOMS: atom_id res chain seq x y z
N GLY A 1 92.14 -60.41 -3.28
CA GLY A 1 92.40 -58.96 -3.32
C GLY A 1 91.49 -58.29 -4.34
N LYS A 2 90.73 -57.30 -3.87
CA LYS A 2 90.18 -56.10 -4.53
C LYS A 2 89.73 -56.10 -6.01
N ARG A 3 88.46 -55.65 -6.16
CA ARG A 3 87.86 -54.70 -7.13
C ARG A 3 87.43 -55.18 -8.53
N LYS A 4 86.11 -55.32 -8.69
CA LYS A 4 85.20 -54.80 -9.75
C LYS A 4 83.77 -55.22 -9.34
N ALA A 5 82.68 -54.49 -9.50
CA ALA A 5 82.35 -53.10 -9.81
C ALA A 5 80.86 -52.97 -9.42
N ALA A 6 80.44 -51.90 -8.75
CA ALA A 6 79.03 -51.52 -8.69
C ALA A 6 78.96 -50.02 -8.93
N ARG A 7 78.58 -49.67 -10.17
CA ARG A 7 78.33 -48.31 -10.63
C ARG A 7 77.17 -47.71 -9.85
N GLY A 8 77.29 -46.41 -9.55
CA GLY A 8 76.30 -45.63 -8.83
C GLY A 8 74.95 -45.58 -9.54
N ALA A 9 73.89 -45.65 -8.75
CA ALA A 9 72.54 -45.30 -9.16
C ALA A 9 72.43 -43.76 -9.17
N GLY A 10 71.96 -43.18 -10.27
CA GLY A 10 71.67 -41.74 -10.34
C GLY A 10 70.44 -41.35 -9.48
N PRO A 11 70.24 -40.05 -9.18
CA PRO A 11 69.19 -39.57 -8.27
C PRO A 11 67.76 -40.05 -8.61
N GLY A 12 67.44 -40.26 -9.90
CA GLY A 12 66.13 -40.79 -10.32
C GLY A 12 65.85 -42.26 -9.93
N LEU A 13 66.89 -43.09 -9.73
CA LEU A 13 66.74 -44.48 -9.28
C LEU A 13 66.46 -44.58 -7.77
N GLU A 14 66.89 -43.59 -6.98
CA GLU A 14 66.59 -43.52 -5.55
C GLU A 14 65.16 -42.99 -5.30
N GLN A 15 64.74 -41.95 -6.02
CA GLN A 15 63.39 -41.39 -5.88
C GLN A 15 62.28 -42.39 -6.26
N SER A 16 62.45 -43.14 -7.36
CA SER A 16 61.49 -44.19 -7.74
C SER A 16 61.39 -45.29 -6.69
N ARG A 17 62.50 -45.66 -6.04
CA ARG A 17 62.49 -46.64 -4.95
C ARG A 17 61.74 -46.11 -3.74
N ILE A 18 61.94 -44.85 -3.37
CA ILE A 18 61.22 -44.20 -2.28
C ILE A 18 59.71 -44.19 -2.57
N PHE A 19 59.30 -43.78 -3.77
CA PHE A 19 57.89 -43.74 -4.17
C PHE A 19 57.22 -45.13 -4.13
N GLU A 20 57.95 -46.18 -4.54
CA GLU A 20 57.48 -47.56 -4.40
C GLU A 20 57.31 -48.00 -2.95
N GLN A 21 58.19 -47.57 -2.03
CA GLN A 21 58.04 -47.89 -0.61
C GLN A 21 56.80 -47.21 -0.02
N TYR A 22 56.55 -45.93 -0.32
CA TYR A 22 55.32 -45.25 0.06
C TYR A 22 54.08 -45.99 -0.45
N THR A 23 54.11 -46.41 -1.72
CA THR A 23 53.00 -47.19 -2.31
C THR A 23 52.77 -48.51 -1.58
N LYS A 24 53.84 -49.25 -1.24
CA LYS A 24 53.74 -50.53 -0.52
C LYS A 24 53.15 -50.35 0.88
N VAL A 25 53.63 -49.36 1.62
CA VAL A 25 53.15 -49.06 2.98
C VAL A 25 51.67 -48.70 2.94
N LEU A 26 51.28 -47.77 2.07
CA LEU A 26 49.89 -47.32 1.97
C LEU A 26 48.95 -48.44 1.51
N LYS A 27 49.38 -49.31 0.59
CA LYS A 27 48.61 -50.51 0.20
C LYS A 27 48.47 -51.51 1.33
N ALA A 28 49.53 -51.77 2.10
CA ALA A 28 49.49 -52.69 3.23
C ALA A 28 48.55 -52.19 4.34
N LEU A 29 48.52 -50.88 4.58
CA LEU A 29 47.58 -50.25 5.50
C LEU A 29 46.14 -50.32 4.97
N ALA A 30 45.93 -50.00 3.68
CA ALA A 30 44.63 -50.04 3.02
C ALA A 30 44.00 -51.43 2.96
N ALA A 31 44.83 -52.48 2.94
CA ALA A 31 44.37 -53.87 3.01
C ALA A 31 43.70 -54.22 4.34
N LYS A 32 44.09 -53.53 5.44
CA LYS A 32 43.50 -53.76 6.76
C LYS A 32 42.26 -52.90 6.99
N ARG A 33 42.29 -51.63 6.58
CA ARG A 33 41.19 -50.66 6.73
C ARG A 33 41.22 -49.68 5.56
N PRO A 34 40.06 -49.20 5.06
CA PRO A 34 40.03 -48.12 4.08
C PRO A 34 40.79 -46.89 4.58
N LEU A 35 41.52 -46.22 3.70
CA LEU A 35 42.28 -45.00 4.02
C LEU A 35 41.74 -43.80 3.24
N MET A 36 41.67 -42.66 3.92
CA MET A 36 41.47 -41.35 3.31
C MET A 36 42.71 -40.52 3.59
N LEU A 37 43.35 -40.01 2.54
CA LEU A 37 44.51 -39.12 2.61
C LEU A 37 44.06 -37.74 2.16
N VAL A 38 44.08 -36.76 3.06
CA VAL A 38 43.79 -35.37 2.73
C VAL A 38 45.12 -34.62 2.65
N VAL A 39 45.39 -34.02 1.49
CA VAL A 39 46.58 -33.20 1.25
C VAL A 39 46.11 -31.77 1.04
N ASP A 40 46.40 -30.94 2.04
CA ASP A 40 46.00 -29.55 2.03
C ASP A 40 47.04 -28.65 1.38
N ASP A 41 46.58 -27.50 0.86
CA ASP A 41 47.39 -26.45 0.24
C ASP A 41 48.33 -26.92 -0.88
N LEU A 42 47.84 -27.72 -1.84
CA LEU A 42 48.66 -28.19 -2.95
C LEU A 42 49.21 -27.07 -3.84
N GLN A 43 48.65 -25.86 -3.80
CA GLN A 43 49.20 -24.67 -4.47
C GLN A 43 50.59 -24.26 -3.93
N TRP A 44 50.95 -24.70 -2.72
CA TRP A 44 52.27 -24.46 -2.13
C TRP A 44 53.22 -25.67 -2.21
N ALA A 45 52.74 -26.81 -2.72
CA ALA A 45 53.56 -28.00 -2.89
C ALA A 45 54.76 -27.77 -3.82
N ASP A 46 55.89 -28.41 -3.50
CA ASP A 46 57.06 -28.41 -4.37
C ASP A 46 56.96 -29.48 -5.48
N VAL A 47 57.88 -29.42 -6.44
CA VAL A 47 57.91 -30.35 -7.59
C VAL A 47 58.01 -31.81 -7.15
N SER A 48 58.77 -32.10 -6.09
CA SER A 48 58.99 -33.47 -5.59
C SER A 48 57.72 -34.05 -4.97
N SER A 49 56.98 -33.24 -4.23
CA SER A 49 55.72 -33.60 -3.57
C SER A 49 54.61 -33.81 -4.59
N VAL A 50 54.50 -32.93 -5.58
CA VAL A 50 53.58 -33.09 -6.72
C VAL A 50 53.91 -34.35 -7.53
N SER A 51 55.20 -34.66 -7.72
CA SER A 51 55.63 -35.88 -8.41
C SER A 51 55.28 -37.16 -7.64
N LEU A 52 55.41 -37.14 -6.31
CA LEU A 52 54.97 -38.25 -5.46
C LEU A 52 53.45 -38.42 -5.54
N LEU A 53 52.67 -37.33 -5.44
CA LEU A 53 51.22 -37.35 -5.58
C LEU A 53 50.82 -38.00 -6.91
N PHE A 54 51.43 -37.58 -8.01
CA PHE A 54 51.20 -38.16 -9.34
C PHE A 54 51.52 -39.67 -9.38
N HIS A 55 52.63 -40.09 -8.78
CA HIS A 55 52.99 -41.51 -8.69
C HIS A 55 51.96 -42.32 -7.91
N LEU A 56 51.52 -41.83 -6.75
CA LEU A 56 50.56 -42.51 -5.88
C LEU A 56 49.19 -42.62 -6.58
N GLY A 57 48.70 -41.52 -7.17
CA GLY A 57 47.43 -41.50 -7.89
C GLY A 57 47.36 -42.57 -9.00
N ARG A 58 48.43 -42.73 -9.79
CA ARG A 58 48.48 -43.73 -10.87
C ARG A 58 48.56 -45.18 -10.38
N ARG A 59 49.11 -45.43 -9.18
CA ARG A 59 49.39 -46.79 -8.70
C ARG A 59 48.34 -47.33 -7.71
N MET A 60 47.40 -46.50 -7.27
CA MET A 60 46.47 -46.81 -6.19
C MET A 60 45.04 -47.13 -6.61
N GLY A 61 44.68 -47.05 -7.90
CA GLY A 61 43.29 -47.21 -8.37
C GLY A 61 42.57 -48.53 -8.02
N GLN A 62 43.28 -49.59 -7.58
CA GLN A 62 42.70 -50.86 -7.13
C GLN A 62 42.76 -51.07 -5.60
N SER A 63 43.17 -50.04 -4.85
CA SER A 63 43.32 -50.09 -3.39
C SER A 63 42.18 -49.35 -2.71
N ARG A 64 41.86 -49.70 -1.47
CA ARG A 64 40.84 -49.01 -0.65
C ARG A 64 41.37 -47.67 -0.11
N ILE A 65 41.81 -46.79 -1.01
CA ILE A 65 42.43 -45.51 -0.70
C ILE A 65 41.71 -44.40 -1.49
N LEU A 66 41.23 -43.38 -0.78
CA LEU A 66 40.78 -42.11 -1.35
C LEU A 66 41.83 -41.03 -1.07
N ILE A 67 42.26 -40.31 -2.10
CA ILE A 67 43.13 -39.13 -1.93
C ILE A 67 42.30 -37.90 -2.26
N ILE A 68 42.25 -36.96 -1.33
CA ILE A 68 41.59 -35.67 -1.47
C ILE A 68 42.69 -34.62 -1.45
N GLY A 69 42.75 -33.81 -2.51
CA GLY A 69 43.65 -32.67 -2.60
C GLY A 69 42.85 -31.38 -2.58
N THR A 70 43.22 -30.45 -1.71
CA THR A 70 42.64 -29.11 -1.69
C THR A 70 43.68 -28.11 -2.19
N TYR A 71 43.25 -27.21 -3.08
CA TYR A 71 44.08 -26.10 -3.52
C TYR A 71 43.27 -24.94 -4.09
N ARG A 72 43.96 -23.82 -4.27
CA ARG A 72 43.44 -22.59 -4.88
C ARG A 72 43.78 -22.52 -6.37
N PRO A 73 42.80 -22.63 -7.28
CA PRO A 73 43.06 -22.62 -8.73
C PRO A 73 43.77 -21.36 -9.22
N GLU A 74 43.47 -20.20 -8.63
CA GLU A 74 44.10 -18.92 -8.94
C GLU A 74 45.60 -18.89 -8.63
N ASP A 75 46.02 -19.45 -7.50
CA ASP A 75 47.44 -19.49 -7.10
C ASP A 75 48.24 -20.45 -8.01
N VAL A 76 47.60 -21.52 -8.48
CA VAL A 76 48.19 -22.45 -9.45
C VAL A 76 48.29 -21.78 -10.84
N ALA A 77 47.27 -21.04 -11.25
CA ALA A 77 47.24 -20.32 -12.54
C ALA A 77 48.22 -19.14 -12.60
N LEU A 78 48.48 -18.47 -11.47
CA LEU A 78 49.49 -17.40 -11.36
C LEU A 78 50.93 -17.91 -11.56
N GLY A 79 51.16 -19.20 -11.33
CA GLY A 79 52.49 -19.82 -11.41
C GLY A 79 53.45 -19.36 -10.31
N ARG A 80 54.72 -19.75 -10.41
CA ARG A 80 55.79 -19.26 -9.52
C ARG A 80 56.93 -18.68 -10.33
N ALA A 81 57.32 -17.43 -10.03
CA ALA A 81 58.46 -16.75 -10.66
C ALA A 81 58.45 -16.76 -12.21
N GLY A 82 57.25 -16.75 -12.83
CA GLY A 82 57.09 -16.75 -14.29
C GLY A 82 57.00 -18.14 -14.95
N GLU A 83 57.04 -19.23 -14.18
CA GLU A 83 56.85 -20.60 -14.68
C GLU A 83 55.48 -21.20 -14.27
N PRO A 84 54.87 -22.05 -15.11
CA PRO A 84 53.62 -22.76 -14.77
C PRO A 84 53.79 -23.64 -13.53
N HIS A 85 52.75 -23.68 -12.68
CA HIS A 85 52.81 -24.46 -11.45
C HIS A 85 52.82 -25.98 -11.76
N PRO A 86 53.69 -26.80 -11.13
CA PRO A 86 53.81 -28.23 -11.44
C PRO A 86 52.52 -29.03 -11.24
N LEU A 87 51.62 -28.55 -10.38
CA LEU A 87 50.31 -29.17 -10.15
C LEU A 87 49.38 -29.08 -11.37
N GLU A 88 49.51 -28.07 -12.23
CA GLU A 88 48.60 -27.85 -13.36
C GLU A 88 48.61 -29.04 -14.35
N GLY A 89 49.80 -29.55 -14.68
CA GLY A 89 49.97 -30.73 -15.52
C GLY A 89 49.46 -32.02 -14.86
N VAL A 90 49.72 -32.20 -13.56
CA VAL A 90 49.27 -33.37 -12.80
C VAL A 90 47.75 -33.39 -12.64
N ALA A 91 47.13 -32.24 -12.37
CA ALA A 91 45.69 -32.07 -12.28
C ALA A 91 44.99 -32.43 -13.60
N SER A 92 45.54 -31.96 -14.72
CA SER A 92 45.04 -32.28 -16.07
C SER A 92 45.12 -33.78 -16.38
N GLU A 93 46.24 -34.42 -16.02
CA GLU A 93 46.41 -35.87 -16.19
C GLU A 93 45.46 -36.67 -15.29
N PHE A 94 45.23 -36.26 -14.04
CA PHE A 94 44.26 -36.94 -13.17
C PHE A 94 42.83 -36.83 -13.68
N LYS A 95 42.42 -35.65 -14.19
CA LYS A 95 41.12 -35.51 -14.87
C LYS A 95 40.99 -36.48 -16.04
N ARG A 96 42.07 -36.69 -16.80
CA ARG A 96 42.10 -37.66 -17.89
C ARG A 96 41.99 -39.11 -17.43
N TYR A 97 42.66 -39.49 -16.33
CA TYR A 97 42.63 -40.87 -15.83
C TYR A 97 41.33 -41.23 -15.10
N PHE A 98 40.76 -40.30 -14.34
CA PHE A 98 39.68 -40.57 -13.40
C PHE A 98 38.35 -39.88 -13.77
N GLY A 99 38.33 -39.07 -14.82
CA GLY A 99 37.14 -38.33 -15.23
C GLY A 99 36.90 -37.10 -14.36
N ASP A 100 35.63 -36.81 -14.07
CA ASP A 100 35.25 -35.64 -13.27
C ASP A 100 35.37 -35.94 -11.78
N ILE A 101 36.55 -35.65 -11.24
CA ILE A 101 36.91 -35.83 -9.82
C ILE A 101 37.00 -34.48 -9.09
N TRP A 102 36.54 -33.41 -9.72
CA TRP A 102 36.69 -32.05 -9.23
C TRP A 102 35.45 -31.63 -8.46
N VAL A 103 35.66 -31.13 -7.24
CA VAL A 103 34.61 -30.47 -6.47
C VAL A 103 34.95 -28.99 -6.40
N ASP A 104 34.27 -28.20 -7.23
CA ASP A 104 34.43 -26.75 -7.22
C ASP A 104 33.55 -26.12 -6.13
N LEU A 105 34.16 -25.82 -4.99
CA LEU A 105 33.48 -25.21 -3.85
C LEU A 105 32.96 -23.80 -4.15
N SER A 106 33.45 -23.13 -5.20
CA SER A 106 32.97 -21.80 -5.58
C SER A 106 31.59 -21.83 -6.26
N GLN A 107 31.23 -22.94 -6.93
CA GLN A 107 29.91 -23.11 -7.53
C GLN A 107 28.85 -23.55 -6.52
N ALA A 108 29.25 -24.39 -5.55
CA ALA A 108 28.37 -24.85 -4.48
C ALA A 108 27.87 -23.69 -3.60
N ALA A 109 28.73 -22.71 -3.30
CA ALA A 109 28.34 -21.52 -2.54
C ALA A 109 27.22 -20.70 -3.22
N GLY A 110 27.18 -20.66 -4.56
CA GLY A 110 26.18 -19.89 -5.29
C GLY A 110 24.77 -20.52 -5.29
N THR A 111 24.66 -21.83 -5.48
CA THR A 111 23.35 -22.53 -5.57
C THR A 111 22.82 -22.99 -4.21
N GLU A 112 23.70 -23.24 -3.23
CA GLU A 112 23.34 -23.80 -1.92
C GLU A 112 23.63 -22.85 -0.74
N GLY A 113 24.15 -21.64 -1.01
CA GLY A 113 24.61 -20.70 0.02
C GLY A 113 23.54 -20.29 1.04
N ARG A 114 22.29 -20.10 0.61
CA ARG A 114 21.19 -19.81 1.54
C ARG A 114 20.88 -20.99 2.45
N GLN A 115 20.87 -22.22 1.90
CA GLN A 115 20.65 -23.43 2.69
C GLN A 115 21.76 -23.63 3.74
N PHE A 116 22.99 -23.28 3.39
CA PHE A 116 24.09 -23.29 4.34
C PHE A 116 23.89 -22.27 5.48
N VAL A 117 23.48 -21.03 5.18
CA VAL A 117 23.19 -20.01 6.20
C VAL A 117 22.09 -20.48 7.15
N ASP A 118 20.99 -20.99 6.60
CA ASP A 118 19.86 -21.48 7.40
C ASP A 118 20.28 -22.66 8.29
N ALA A 119 20.94 -23.66 7.70
CA ALA A 119 21.42 -24.83 8.43
C ALA A 119 22.46 -24.46 9.51
N LEU A 120 23.33 -23.48 9.25
CA LEU A 120 24.31 -23.01 10.22
C LEU A 120 23.64 -22.31 11.39
N LEU A 121 22.66 -21.43 11.15
CA LEU A 121 21.92 -20.77 12.23
C LEU A 121 21.14 -21.80 13.07
N ASP A 122 20.53 -22.79 12.42
CA ASP A 122 19.75 -23.84 13.07
C ASP A 122 20.60 -24.86 13.85
N THR A 123 21.95 -24.78 13.77
CA THR A 123 22.82 -25.58 14.64
C THR A 123 22.71 -25.18 16.11
N GLU A 124 22.24 -23.96 16.39
CA GLU A 124 22.01 -23.46 17.74
C GLU A 124 20.57 -22.93 17.89
N PRO A 125 19.96 -23.12 19.08
CA PRO A 125 18.64 -22.54 19.36
C PRO A 125 18.65 -21.01 19.21
N ASN A 126 17.72 -20.46 18.42
CA ASN A 126 17.67 -19.04 18.06
C ASN A 126 16.23 -18.58 17.72
N GLN A 127 15.99 -17.27 17.79
CA GLN A 127 14.76 -16.61 17.30
C GLN A 127 15.07 -15.62 16.16
N LEU A 128 16.11 -15.90 15.37
CA LEU A 128 16.54 -15.03 14.28
C LEU A 128 15.61 -15.23 13.07
N GLY A 129 14.79 -14.22 12.82
CA GLY A 129 13.72 -14.25 11.81
C GLY A 129 14.23 -14.18 10.37
N GLU A 130 13.28 -14.22 9.43
CA GLU A 130 13.58 -14.24 7.99
C GLU A 130 14.36 -13.00 7.53
N ALA A 131 14.08 -11.82 8.11
CA ALA A 131 14.80 -10.59 7.78
C ALA A 131 16.31 -10.70 8.10
N PHE A 132 16.66 -11.19 9.29
CA PHE A 132 18.05 -11.41 9.69
C PHE A 132 18.74 -12.43 8.77
N ARG A 133 18.08 -13.56 8.49
CA ARG A 133 18.62 -14.62 7.63
C ARG A 133 18.87 -14.12 6.22
N GLN A 134 17.92 -13.33 5.70
CA GLN A 134 18.03 -12.70 4.40
C GLN A 134 19.22 -11.73 4.36
N GLU A 135 19.37 -10.88 5.37
CA GLU A 135 20.47 -9.93 5.44
C GLU A 135 21.84 -10.64 5.56
N LEU A 136 21.94 -11.66 6.40
CA LEU A 136 23.16 -12.46 6.54
C LEU A 136 23.53 -13.17 5.23
N TRP A 137 22.55 -13.72 4.51
CA TRP A 137 22.77 -14.31 3.20
C TRP A 137 23.17 -13.25 2.17
N GLN A 138 22.50 -12.10 2.10
CA GLN A 138 22.85 -11.04 1.16
C GLN A 138 24.28 -10.53 1.37
N ARG A 139 24.74 -10.43 2.61
CA ARG A 139 26.10 -9.95 2.93
C ARG A 139 27.19 -10.96 2.68
N THR A 140 26.91 -12.23 2.87
CA THR A 140 27.94 -13.29 2.82
C THR A 140 27.86 -14.16 1.57
N GLU A 141 26.76 -14.06 0.81
CA GLU A 141 26.40 -14.94 -0.31
C GLU A 141 26.48 -16.44 0.06
N GLY A 142 26.40 -16.78 1.36
CA GLY A 142 26.58 -18.14 1.87
C GLY A 142 28.03 -18.63 1.87
N HIS A 143 29.01 -17.75 1.72
CA HIS A 143 30.43 -18.11 1.79
C HIS A 143 30.81 -18.51 3.23
N ALA A 144 31.13 -19.79 3.44
CA ALA A 144 31.27 -20.40 4.76
C ALA A 144 32.19 -19.65 5.73
N LEU A 145 33.36 -19.20 5.27
CA LEU A 145 34.27 -18.41 6.12
C LEU A 145 33.64 -17.09 6.57
N PHE A 146 32.92 -16.41 5.67
CA PHE A 146 32.36 -15.10 5.95
C PHE A 146 31.13 -15.21 6.85
N THR A 147 30.24 -16.15 6.56
CA THR A 147 29.06 -16.40 7.41
C THR A 147 29.46 -16.77 8.83
N VAL A 148 30.45 -17.65 9.00
CA VAL A 148 30.90 -18.07 10.34
C VAL A 148 31.61 -16.93 11.07
N GLU A 149 32.50 -16.19 10.41
CA GLU A 149 33.24 -15.11 11.06
C GLU A 149 32.34 -13.90 11.36
N LEU A 150 31.35 -13.57 10.51
CA LEU A 150 30.39 -12.50 10.78
C LEU A 150 29.50 -12.81 11.99
N LEU A 151 28.97 -14.03 12.06
CA LEU A 151 28.21 -14.48 13.23
C LEU A 151 29.05 -14.49 14.51
N ARG A 152 30.31 -14.92 14.41
CA ARG A 152 31.22 -14.93 15.56
C ARG A 152 31.49 -13.52 16.06
N ASP A 153 31.80 -12.60 15.16
CA ASP A 153 32.10 -11.21 15.49
C ASP A 153 30.88 -10.49 16.08
N MET A 154 29.68 -10.69 15.50
CA MET A 154 28.43 -10.18 16.07
C MET A 154 28.19 -10.67 17.51
N ARG A 155 28.55 -11.92 17.83
CA ARG A 155 28.48 -12.43 19.21
C ARG A 155 29.52 -11.77 20.12
N GLU A 156 30.72 -11.53 19.62
CA GLU A 156 31.80 -10.88 20.37
C GLU A 156 31.49 -9.39 20.65
N ARG A 157 30.79 -8.71 19.73
CA ARG A 157 30.33 -7.31 19.87
C ARG A 157 29.00 -7.14 20.63
N ALA A 158 28.34 -8.24 21.01
CA ALA A 158 27.00 -8.26 21.59
C ALA A 158 25.88 -7.71 20.67
N ASP A 159 26.11 -7.77 19.35
CA ASP A 159 25.07 -7.58 18.32
C ASP A 159 24.09 -8.76 18.30
N LEU A 160 24.55 -9.94 18.71
CA LEU A 160 23.73 -11.10 19.01
C LEU A 160 23.86 -11.43 20.49
N VAL A 161 22.73 -11.57 21.17
CA VAL A 161 22.66 -11.87 22.61
C VAL A 161 21.78 -13.09 22.86
N ARG A 162 21.90 -13.70 24.03
CA ARG A 162 21.01 -14.79 24.45
C ARG A 162 19.86 -14.24 25.29
N ASP A 163 18.64 -14.68 25.01
CA ASP A 163 17.45 -14.39 25.82
C ASP A 163 17.45 -15.20 27.14
N GLU A 164 16.41 -15.03 27.95
CA GLU A 164 16.25 -15.72 29.25
C GLU A 164 16.15 -17.25 29.08
N GLU A 165 15.67 -17.70 27.92
CA GLU A 165 15.56 -19.11 27.49
C GLU A 165 16.84 -19.66 26.83
N GLY A 166 17.88 -18.83 26.71
CA GLY A 166 19.18 -19.19 26.15
C GLY A 166 19.23 -19.28 24.62
N GLN A 167 18.22 -18.79 23.90
CA GLN A 167 18.17 -18.68 22.43
C GLN A 167 18.91 -17.43 21.96
N TRP A 168 19.58 -17.51 20.81
CA TRP A 168 20.15 -16.31 20.17
C TRP A 168 19.07 -15.38 19.61
N ILE A 169 19.14 -14.09 19.94
CA ILE A 169 18.26 -13.01 19.46
C ILE A 169 19.09 -11.82 18.96
N GLU A 170 18.46 -10.94 18.17
CA GLU A 170 19.05 -9.68 17.73
C GLU A 170 19.23 -8.71 18.91
N GLY A 171 20.42 -8.14 19.04
CA GLY A 171 20.74 -7.12 20.05
C GLY A 171 20.19 -5.73 19.67
N PRO A 172 20.02 -4.82 20.64
CA PRO A 172 19.40 -3.51 20.41
C PRO A 172 20.24 -2.54 19.55
N ALA A 173 21.49 -2.89 19.27
CA ALA A 173 22.44 -2.07 18.51
C ALA A 173 23.14 -2.88 17.40
N LEU A 174 22.45 -3.86 16.80
CA LEU A 174 22.96 -4.72 15.72
C LEU A 174 23.57 -3.88 14.58
N ASP A 175 24.89 -3.90 14.48
CA ASP A 175 25.63 -3.24 13.40
C ASP A 175 26.03 -4.23 12.30
N TRP A 176 25.34 -4.13 11.17
CA TRP A 176 25.65 -4.91 9.99
C TRP A 176 26.86 -4.38 9.18
N GLY A 177 27.27 -3.14 9.41
CA GLY A 177 28.29 -2.42 8.62
C GLY A 177 29.73 -2.79 8.97
N ALA A 178 29.97 -3.32 10.16
CA ALA A 178 31.31 -3.65 10.63
C ALA A 178 31.76 -5.06 10.21
N LEU A 179 32.89 -5.13 9.51
CA LEU A 179 33.48 -6.37 9.00
C LEU A 179 34.31 -7.09 10.07
N PRO A 180 34.26 -8.44 10.16
CA PRO A 180 35.09 -9.18 11.11
C PRO A 180 36.58 -9.06 10.78
N ALA A 181 37.43 -8.86 11.79
CA ALA A 181 38.88 -8.67 11.62
C ALA A 181 39.59 -9.78 10.79
N ARG A 182 39.10 -11.02 10.85
CA ARG A 182 39.62 -12.14 10.03
C ARG A 182 39.23 -12.03 8.57
N VAL A 183 38.02 -11.55 8.29
CA VAL A 183 37.53 -11.30 6.92
C VAL A 183 38.28 -10.11 6.34
N GLU A 184 38.40 -9.04 7.14
CA GLU A 184 39.17 -7.85 6.84
C GLU A 184 40.63 -8.20 6.48
N GLY A 185 41.35 -8.94 7.32
CA GLY A 185 42.74 -9.32 7.04
C GLY A 185 42.92 -10.21 5.81
N VAL A 186 41.91 -11.01 5.42
CA VAL A 186 41.93 -11.78 4.16
C VAL A 186 41.74 -10.87 2.95
N ILE A 187 40.80 -9.92 3.04
CA ILE A 187 40.53 -8.94 1.99
C ILE A 187 41.71 -7.98 1.84
N GLU A 188 42.22 -7.42 2.95
CA GLU A 188 43.41 -6.56 3.03
C GLU A 188 44.59 -7.22 2.32
N LYS A 189 44.90 -8.49 2.64
CA LYS A 189 46.01 -9.21 2.00
C LYS A 189 45.81 -9.42 0.50
N ARG A 190 44.57 -9.49 0.03
CA ARG A 190 44.22 -9.66 -1.38
C ARG A 190 44.30 -8.33 -2.14
N ILE A 191 43.79 -7.26 -1.56
CA ILE A 191 43.80 -5.90 -2.13
C ILE A 191 45.19 -5.28 -2.03
N GLY A 192 45.92 -5.51 -0.94
CA GLY A 192 47.29 -5.02 -0.74
C GLY A 192 48.34 -5.62 -1.69
N ARG A 193 48.00 -6.69 -2.43
CA ARG A 193 48.83 -7.24 -3.52
C ARG A 193 48.65 -6.49 -4.85
N LEU A 194 47.67 -5.62 -4.95
CA LEU A 194 47.40 -4.83 -6.15
C LEU A 194 48.38 -3.66 -6.25
N GLU A 195 48.73 -3.31 -7.48
CA GLU A 195 49.41 -2.05 -7.79
C GLU A 195 48.58 -0.85 -7.31
N ALA A 196 49.22 0.27 -7.03
CA ALA A 196 48.55 1.43 -6.42
C ALA A 196 47.42 1.96 -7.31
N GLU A 197 47.64 1.96 -8.61
CA GLU A 197 46.70 2.39 -9.64
C GLU A 197 45.42 1.53 -9.64
N LEU A 198 45.55 0.21 -9.48
CA LEU A 198 44.41 -0.71 -9.42
C LEU A 198 43.62 -0.60 -8.11
N ARG A 199 44.30 -0.27 -7.00
CA ARG A 199 43.61 0.01 -5.74
C ARG A 199 42.76 1.26 -5.86
N GLU A 200 43.30 2.30 -6.48
CA GLU A 200 42.56 3.53 -6.71
C GLU A 200 41.31 3.27 -7.55
N VAL A 201 41.41 2.46 -8.62
CA VAL A 201 40.25 2.04 -9.45
C VAL A 201 39.14 1.45 -8.58
N LEU A 202 39.50 0.56 -7.65
CA LEU A 202 38.54 -0.03 -6.72
C LEU A 202 38.01 0.99 -5.71
N THR A 203 38.81 1.98 -5.29
CA THR A 203 38.37 3.06 -4.40
C THR A 203 37.21 3.83 -5.01
N VAL A 204 37.37 4.35 -6.23
CA VAL A 204 36.30 5.11 -6.92
C VAL A 204 35.09 4.21 -7.21
N ALA A 205 35.33 2.99 -7.70
CA ALA A 205 34.25 2.02 -7.93
C ALA A 205 33.45 1.73 -6.65
N SER A 206 34.12 1.66 -5.50
CA SER A 206 33.48 1.36 -4.22
C SER A 206 32.53 2.46 -3.77
N VAL A 207 32.76 3.71 -4.19
CA VAL A 207 31.90 4.86 -3.88
C VAL A 207 30.65 4.88 -4.75
N GLU A 208 30.73 4.47 -6.03
CA GLU A 208 29.53 4.33 -6.88
C GLU A 208 28.60 3.22 -6.35
N GLY A 209 29.17 2.12 -5.86
CA GLY A 209 28.45 1.06 -5.15
C GLY A 209 28.92 -0.35 -5.54
N GLU A 210 28.12 -1.36 -5.17
CA GLU A 210 28.43 -2.76 -5.51
C GLU A 210 28.48 -2.98 -7.05
N GLY A 211 27.57 -2.32 -7.77
CA GLY A 211 27.63 -2.16 -9.22
C GLY A 211 28.17 -0.77 -9.56
N PHE A 212 29.06 -0.71 -10.55
CA PHE A 212 29.69 0.55 -10.96
C PHE A 212 29.88 0.61 -12.48
N THR A 213 30.20 1.79 -12.98
CA THR A 213 30.29 2.09 -14.40
C THR A 213 31.73 2.42 -14.76
N ALA A 214 32.32 1.70 -15.73
CA ALA A 214 33.72 1.92 -16.11
C ALA A 214 33.98 3.36 -16.55
N GLN A 215 33.05 3.97 -17.28
CA GLN A 215 33.16 5.36 -17.74
C GLN A 215 33.15 6.37 -16.57
N VAL A 216 32.46 6.05 -15.47
CA VAL A 216 32.48 6.90 -14.26
C VAL A 216 33.88 6.88 -13.65
N VAL A 217 34.40 5.68 -13.35
CA VAL A 217 35.73 5.50 -12.79
C VAL A 217 36.81 6.11 -13.67
N ALA A 218 36.73 5.91 -14.99
CA ALA A 218 37.70 6.45 -15.95
C ALA A 218 37.77 7.99 -15.91
N ARG A 219 36.62 8.65 -15.82
CA ARG A 219 36.55 10.12 -15.81
C ARG A 219 36.98 10.71 -14.49
N VAL A 220 36.57 10.12 -13.37
CA VAL A 220 36.99 10.55 -12.02
C VAL A 220 38.51 10.43 -11.87
N GLN A 221 39.12 9.37 -12.40
CA GLN A 221 40.57 9.14 -12.33
C GLN A 221 41.38 9.75 -13.48
N GLU A 222 40.71 10.41 -14.43
CA GLU A 222 41.34 10.94 -15.65
C GLU A 222 42.12 9.89 -16.47
N ILE A 223 41.69 8.62 -16.41
CA ILE A 223 42.26 7.49 -17.18
C ILE A 223 41.52 7.36 -18.51
N ARG A 224 42.25 7.05 -19.59
CA ARG A 224 41.61 6.74 -20.88
C ARG A 224 40.73 5.50 -20.74
N GLU A 225 39.45 5.58 -21.13
CA GLU A 225 38.47 4.49 -20.99
C GLU A 225 38.98 3.13 -21.51
N ARG A 226 39.66 3.11 -22.67
CA ARG A 226 40.23 1.87 -23.24
C ARG A 226 41.32 1.24 -22.37
N GLN A 227 42.08 2.06 -21.64
CA GLN A 227 43.06 1.57 -20.69
C GLN A 227 42.35 0.96 -19.47
N LEU A 228 41.40 1.68 -18.88
CA LEU A 228 40.65 1.19 -17.72
C LEU A 228 39.92 -0.12 -18.02
N LEU A 229 39.25 -0.24 -19.18
CA LEU A 229 38.58 -1.50 -19.57
C LEU A 229 39.56 -2.69 -19.67
N ARG A 230 40.83 -2.44 -20.03
CA ARG A 230 41.86 -3.49 -20.03
C ARG A 230 42.26 -3.87 -18.60
N GLU A 231 42.43 -2.90 -17.72
CA GLU A 231 42.75 -3.12 -16.31
C GLU A 231 41.62 -3.87 -15.60
N LEU A 232 40.36 -3.45 -15.80
CA LEU A 232 39.18 -4.13 -15.30
C LEU A 232 39.08 -5.58 -15.80
N SER A 233 39.16 -5.82 -17.11
CA SER A 233 38.99 -7.18 -17.65
C SER A 233 40.20 -8.11 -17.40
N ARG A 234 41.43 -7.62 -17.53
CA ARG A 234 42.64 -8.47 -17.44
C ARG A 234 43.14 -8.60 -16.01
N GLU A 235 43.31 -7.49 -15.32
CA GLU A 235 43.89 -7.49 -13.97
C GLU A 235 42.80 -7.77 -12.93
N LEU A 236 41.77 -6.91 -12.84
CA LEU A 236 40.80 -7.01 -11.74
C LEU A 236 39.81 -8.17 -11.88
N GLU A 237 39.38 -8.54 -13.09
CA GLU A 237 38.46 -9.65 -13.33
C GLU A 237 39.20 -10.98 -13.52
N LYS A 238 40.06 -11.12 -14.54
CA LYS A 238 40.68 -12.43 -14.88
C LYS A 238 41.77 -12.86 -13.91
N ARG A 239 42.68 -11.95 -13.54
CA ARG A 239 43.84 -12.26 -12.69
C ARG A 239 43.49 -12.23 -11.21
N HIS A 240 42.89 -11.14 -10.73
CA HIS A 240 42.61 -10.92 -9.31
C HIS A 240 41.19 -11.34 -8.89
N ARG A 241 40.24 -11.49 -9.83
CA ARG A 241 38.85 -11.92 -9.60
C ARG A 241 38.13 -11.10 -8.52
N LEU A 242 38.33 -9.79 -8.52
CA LEU A 242 37.74 -8.82 -7.60
C LEU A 242 36.50 -8.14 -8.17
N VAL A 243 36.40 -8.06 -9.50
CA VAL A 243 35.24 -7.51 -10.22
C VAL A 243 34.79 -8.48 -11.31
N ARG A 244 33.58 -8.27 -11.82
CA ARG A 244 32.99 -9.02 -12.94
C ARG A 244 32.30 -8.07 -13.89
N GLU A 245 32.46 -8.30 -15.19
CA GLU A 245 31.74 -7.56 -16.21
C GLU A 245 30.23 -7.88 -16.18
N ARG A 246 29.41 -6.86 -16.44
CA ARG A 246 27.96 -6.93 -16.60
C ARG A 246 27.57 -6.42 -17.98
N GLU A 247 26.28 -6.49 -18.28
CA GLU A 247 25.77 -6.04 -19.57
C GLU A 247 26.01 -4.53 -19.79
N GLU A 248 26.30 -4.16 -21.02
CA GLU A 248 26.38 -2.75 -21.42
C GLU A 248 25.00 -2.12 -21.40
N VAL A 249 24.90 -0.91 -20.85
CA VAL A 249 23.68 -0.09 -20.91
C VAL A 249 23.88 1.02 -21.93
N LYS A 250 22.87 1.21 -22.79
CA LYS A 250 22.88 2.30 -23.77
C LYS A 250 22.17 3.51 -23.19
N VAL A 251 22.89 4.63 -23.08
CA VAL A 251 22.38 5.91 -22.58
C VAL A 251 22.60 6.94 -23.70
N GLY A 252 21.51 7.43 -24.30
CA GLY A 252 21.54 8.19 -25.54
C GLY A 252 22.37 7.51 -26.66
N HIS A 253 23.47 8.15 -27.05
CA HIS A 253 24.42 7.63 -28.06
C HIS A 253 25.63 6.90 -27.46
N GLN A 254 25.75 6.86 -26.13
CA GLN A 254 26.87 6.25 -25.42
C GLN A 254 26.53 4.83 -24.98
N ARG A 255 27.55 3.98 -24.87
CA ARG A 255 27.46 2.66 -24.25
C ARG A 255 28.27 2.67 -22.97
N LEU A 256 27.60 2.43 -21.86
CA LEU A 256 28.19 2.37 -20.53
C LEU A 256 28.49 0.91 -20.19
N SER A 257 29.75 0.61 -19.92
CA SER A 257 30.19 -0.74 -19.57
C SER A 257 30.05 -0.89 -18.06
N ARG A 258 29.08 -1.71 -17.63
CA ARG A 258 28.82 -1.93 -16.21
C ARG A 258 29.68 -3.08 -15.69
N TYR A 259 30.19 -2.90 -14.50
CA TYR A 259 30.91 -3.89 -13.73
C TYR A 259 30.24 -4.02 -12.36
N ARG A 260 30.54 -5.10 -11.65
CA ARG A 260 30.25 -5.20 -10.23
C ARG A 260 31.42 -5.78 -9.49
N PHE A 261 31.50 -5.53 -8.20
CA PHE A 261 32.38 -6.30 -7.34
C PHE A 261 31.97 -7.77 -7.38
N ALA A 262 32.97 -8.65 -7.41
CA ALA A 262 32.74 -10.09 -7.39
C ALA A 262 32.08 -10.54 -6.08
N HIS A 263 32.17 -9.72 -5.02
CA HIS A 263 31.51 -9.89 -3.74
C HIS A 263 31.32 -8.52 -3.07
N ALA A 264 30.17 -8.26 -2.45
CA ALA A 264 29.87 -6.99 -1.76
C ALA A 264 30.89 -6.59 -0.67
N LEU A 265 31.50 -7.56 0.01
CA LEU A 265 32.49 -7.31 1.07
C LEU A 265 33.76 -6.64 0.55
N PHE A 266 34.16 -6.86 -0.71
CA PHE A 266 35.29 -6.13 -1.30
C PHE A 266 34.96 -4.65 -1.44
N GLN A 267 33.75 -4.33 -1.89
CA GLN A 267 33.28 -2.95 -1.97
C GLN A 267 33.24 -2.32 -0.58
N GLN A 268 32.62 -2.99 0.39
CA GLN A 268 32.49 -2.48 1.76
C GLN A 268 33.84 -2.22 2.42
N TYR A 269 34.79 -3.17 2.29
CA TYR A 269 36.13 -2.98 2.84
C TYR A 269 36.81 -1.75 2.26
N VAL A 270 36.85 -1.64 0.92
CA VAL A 270 37.49 -0.49 0.25
C VAL A 270 36.80 0.82 0.59
N TYR A 271 35.47 0.85 0.62
CA TYR A 271 34.70 2.03 0.97
C TYR A 271 34.90 2.43 2.43
N ASN A 272 35.00 1.46 3.34
CA ASN A 272 35.13 1.70 4.77
C ASN A 272 36.49 2.27 5.17
N GLU A 273 37.55 1.95 4.43
CA GLU A 273 38.89 2.53 4.59
C GLU A 273 38.94 4.04 4.30
N LEU A 274 37.98 4.56 3.52
CA LEU A 274 37.93 5.98 3.20
C LEU A 274 37.53 6.81 4.41
N SER A 275 38.26 7.89 4.65
CA SER A 275 37.87 8.92 5.61
C SER A 275 36.59 9.63 5.17
N ALA A 276 35.88 10.26 6.11
CA ALA A 276 34.66 11.01 5.79
C ALA A 276 34.88 12.11 4.73
N GLY A 277 36.07 12.74 4.72
CA GLY A 277 36.42 13.76 3.73
C GLY A 277 36.62 13.19 2.33
N GLU A 278 37.27 12.03 2.21
CA GLU A 278 37.46 11.32 0.94
C GLU A 278 36.13 10.82 0.37
N ARG A 279 35.28 10.21 1.22
CA ARG A 279 33.94 9.78 0.80
C ARG A 279 33.15 10.94 0.23
N ARG A 280 33.09 12.07 0.94
CA ARG A 280 32.37 13.26 0.47
C ARG A 280 32.86 13.73 -0.90
N LEU A 281 34.17 13.89 -1.07
CA LEU A 281 34.74 14.35 -2.35
C LEU A 281 34.42 13.38 -3.49
N LEU A 282 34.66 12.08 -3.27
CA LEU A 282 34.41 11.06 -4.29
C LEU A 282 32.92 10.91 -4.62
N HIS A 283 32.02 10.99 -3.62
CA HIS A 283 30.58 10.98 -3.88
C HIS A 283 30.15 12.16 -4.76
N GLY A 284 30.71 13.36 -4.52
CA GLY A 284 30.48 14.53 -5.36
C GLY A 284 30.97 14.31 -6.80
N GLU A 285 32.21 13.85 -6.98
CA GLU A 285 32.81 13.59 -8.30
C GLU A 285 32.06 12.50 -9.07
N VAL A 286 31.71 11.38 -8.42
CA VAL A 286 30.90 10.31 -8.99
C VAL A 286 29.54 10.83 -9.45
N ALA A 287 28.88 11.66 -8.64
CA ALA A 287 27.58 12.23 -8.98
C ALA A 287 27.63 13.16 -10.19
N GLU A 288 28.60 14.09 -10.24
CA GLU A 288 28.82 15.00 -11.38
C GLU A 288 29.07 14.23 -12.68
N VAL A 289 29.87 13.17 -12.61
CA VAL A 289 30.18 12.33 -13.78
C VAL A 289 28.95 11.51 -14.21
N LEU A 290 28.20 10.92 -13.29
CA LEU A 290 26.95 10.22 -13.59
C LEU A 290 25.93 11.14 -14.24
N GLU A 291 25.71 12.33 -13.66
CA GLU A 291 24.80 13.33 -14.21
C GLU A 291 25.21 13.75 -15.63
N ALA A 292 26.50 14.00 -15.87
CA ALA A 292 27.00 14.36 -17.19
C ALA A 292 26.94 13.21 -18.23
N LEU A 293 27.06 11.96 -17.79
CA LEU A 293 26.92 10.78 -18.67
C LEU A 293 25.47 10.58 -19.11
N TYR A 294 24.52 10.78 -18.20
CA TYR A 294 23.10 10.60 -18.48
C TYR A 294 22.47 11.82 -19.15
N GLY A 295 22.97 13.03 -18.91
CA GLY A 295 22.50 14.26 -19.54
C GLY A 295 20.98 14.42 -19.37
N ASP A 296 20.26 14.54 -20.49
CA ASP A 296 18.79 14.66 -20.49
C ASP A 296 18.07 13.45 -19.87
N GLN A 297 18.75 12.31 -19.71
CA GLN A 297 18.23 11.09 -19.08
C GLN A 297 18.60 10.97 -17.60
N ALA A 298 19.19 12.00 -16.98
CA ALA A 298 19.63 11.95 -15.57
C ALA A 298 18.48 11.64 -14.59
N GLU A 299 17.25 12.00 -14.94
CA GLU A 299 16.09 11.66 -14.13
C GLU A 299 15.82 10.14 -14.03
N GLU A 300 16.34 9.30 -14.93
CA GLU A 300 16.22 7.84 -14.85
C GLU A 300 17.01 7.26 -13.66
N ILE A 301 18.05 7.97 -13.23
CA ILE A 301 18.92 7.60 -12.10
C ILE A 301 18.79 8.59 -10.93
N ALA A 302 17.66 9.32 -10.83
CA ALA A 302 17.45 10.37 -9.84
C ALA A 302 17.71 9.90 -8.38
N VAL A 303 17.30 8.68 -8.02
CA VAL A 303 17.53 8.12 -6.67
C VAL A 303 19.03 7.96 -6.39
N GLN A 304 19.79 7.48 -7.37
CA GLN A 304 21.24 7.31 -7.25
C GLN A 304 21.94 8.67 -7.14
N LEU A 305 21.56 9.64 -7.98
CA LEU A 305 22.09 11.00 -7.93
C LEU A 305 21.76 11.70 -6.60
N ALA A 306 20.52 11.56 -6.11
CA ALA A 306 20.11 12.07 -4.81
C ALA A 306 20.99 11.51 -3.68
N HIS A 307 21.26 10.20 -3.70
CA HIS A 307 22.15 9.57 -2.73
C HIS A 307 23.57 10.14 -2.78
N HIS A 308 24.23 10.14 -3.95
CA HIS A 308 25.61 10.62 -4.04
C HIS A 308 25.73 12.12 -3.78
N PHE A 309 24.83 12.98 -4.28
CA PHE A 309 24.89 14.41 -3.97
C PHE A 309 24.62 14.70 -2.48
N THR A 310 23.80 13.90 -1.79
CA THR A 310 23.61 14.02 -0.34
C THR A 310 24.87 13.65 0.43
N GLN A 311 25.51 12.53 0.08
CA GLN A 311 26.79 12.11 0.70
C GLN A 311 27.95 13.05 0.34
N GLY A 312 27.90 13.66 -0.85
CA GLY A 312 28.86 14.65 -1.33
C GLY A 312 28.64 16.07 -0.78
N GLU A 313 27.61 16.28 0.04
CA GLU A 313 27.21 17.59 0.58
C GLU A 313 26.92 18.66 -0.50
N ALA A 314 26.56 18.23 -1.72
CA ALA A 314 26.14 19.09 -2.82
C ALA A 314 24.63 19.37 -2.71
N TRP A 315 24.26 20.13 -1.68
CA TRP A 315 22.89 20.24 -1.18
C TRP A 315 21.86 20.70 -2.22
N GLU A 316 22.20 21.61 -3.13
CA GLU A 316 21.27 22.09 -4.17
C GLU A 316 20.87 20.98 -5.15
N LYS A 317 21.84 20.19 -5.63
CA LYS A 317 21.58 19.05 -6.51
C LYS A 317 20.91 17.90 -5.76
N ALA A 318 21.31 17.65 -4.51
CA ALA A 318 20.63 16.68 -3.66
C ALA A 318 19.13 17.01 -3.51
N PHE A 319 18.80 18.26 -3.20
CA PHE A 319 17.41 18.72 -3.10
C PHE A 319 16.61 18.52 -4.39
N LEU A 320 17.19 18.87 -5.55
CA LEU A 320 16.57 18.67 -6.85
C LEU A 320 16.21 17.19 -7.09
N TYR A 321 17.18 16.29 -6.94
CA TYR A 321 16.96 14.88 -7.24
C TYR A 321 16.12 14.14 -6.19
N LEU A 322 16.16 14.57 -4.93
CA LEU A 322 15.24 14.09 -3.88
C LEU A 322 13.79 14.49 -4.21
N THR A 323 13.57 15.74 -4.60
CA THR A 323 12.23 16.23 -4.99
C THR A 323 11.69 15.45 -6.20
N ASN A 324 12.50 15.30 -7.25
CA ASN A 324 12.12 14.51 -8.44
C ASN A 324 11.80 13.05 -8.09
N SER A 325 12.58 12.44 -7.19
CA SER A 325 12.35 11.06 -6.75
C SER A 325 11.05 10.95 -5.94
N GLY A 326 10.77 11.93 -5.07
CA GLY A 326 9.51 12.04 -4.33
C GLY A 326 8.29 12.18 -5.25
N ASP A 327 8.38 13.05 -6.26
CA ASP A 327 7.32 13.26 -7.25
C ASP A 327 7.03 11.99 -8.07
N LYS A 328 8.08 11.31 -8.53
CA LYS A 328 7.94 10.04 -9.27
C LYS A 328 7.33 8.94 -8.39
N ALA A 329 7.80 8.80 -7.15
CA ALA A 329 7.26 7.84 -6.20
C ALA A 329 5.77 8.12 -5.90
N ARG A 330 5.40 9.39 -5.71
CA ARG A 330 4.00 9.81 -5.51
C ARG A 330 3.13 9.48 -6.72
N GLN A 331 3.61 9.75 -7.95
CA GLN A 331 2.88 9.41 -9.18
C GLN A 331 2.70 7.90 -9.36
N ALA A 332 3.68 7.11 -8.89
CA ALA A 332 3.62 5.65 -8.90
C ALA A 332 2.87 5.04 -7.70
N TYR A 333 2.29 5.86 -6.81
CA TYR A 333 1.67 5.44 -5.54
C TYR A 333 2.59 4.67 -4.58
N ALA A 334 3.91 4.82 -4.74
CA ALA A 334 4.94 4.36 -3.80
C ALA A 334 5.02 5.35 -2.62
N ASN A 335 3.97 5.33 -1.80
CA ASN A 335 3.68 6.38 -0.81
C ASN A 335 4.75 6.49 0.28
N GLN A 336 5.30 5.37 0.76
CA GLN A 336 6.34 5.38 1.79
C GLN A 336 7.65 5.95 1.26
N GLU A 337 8.03 5.58 0.05
CA GLU A 337 9.20 6.10 -0.65
C GLU A 337 9.05 7.60 -0.94
N ALA A 338 7.87 8.04 -1.39
CA ALA A 338 7.58 9.45 -1.61
C ALA A 338 7.78 10.28 -0.35
N ILE A 339 7.24 9.81 0.79
CA ILE A 339 7.42 10.45 2.09
C ILE A 339 8.91 10.49 2.47
N ALA A 340 9.64 9.39 2.30
CA ALA A 340 11.06 9.34 2.63
C ALA A 340 11.88 10.35 1.82
N PHE A 341 11.65 10.43 0.51
CA PHE A 341 12.34 11.38 -0.37
C PHE A 341 11.99 12.83 -0.06
N TYR A 342 10.70 13.17 0.09
CA TYR A 342 10.31 14.53 0.46
C TYR A 342 10.82 14.93 1.85
N THR A 343 10.88 13.99 2.80
CA THR A 343 11.44 14.26 4.14
C THR A 343 12.91 14.59 4.07
N GLN A 344 13.70 13.80 3.34
CA GLN A 344 15.11 14.11 3.09
C GLN A 344 15.28 15.43 2.32
N ALA A 345 14.40 15.74 1.36
CA ALA A 345 14.44 17.01 0.64
C ALA A 345 14.23 18.20 1.60
N VAL A 346 13.28 18.12 2.53
CA VAL A 346 13.08 19.13 3.58
C VAL A 346 14.32 19.26 4.47
N GLU A 347 14.89 18.14 4.93
CA GLU A 347 16.11 18.16 5.77
C GLU A 347 17.31 18.80 5.07
N VAL A 348 17.54 18.46 3.80
CA VAL A 348 18.62 19.02 2.98
C VAL A 348 18.38 20.50 2.67
N SER A 349 17.12 20.91 2.48
CA SER A 349 16.79 22.31 2.20
C SER A 349 17.32 23.29 3.27
N HIS A 350 17.35 22.84 4.54
CA HIS A 350 17.87 23.63 5.67
C HIS A 350 19.40 23.80 5.65
N ARG A 351 20.12 23.03 4.84
CA ARG A 351 21.59 23.08 4.71
C ARG A 351 22.06 23.94 3.53
N ILE A 352 21.15 24.36 2.64
CA ILE A 352 21.49 25.15 1.45
C ILE A 352 21.70 26.62 1.83
N THR A 353 22.80 27.21 1.36
CA THR A 353 23.13 28.63 1.58
C THR A 353 23.57 29.29 0.26
N PRO A 354 22.89 30.37 -0.20
CA PRO A 354 21.75 31.04 0.44
C PRO A 354 20.51 30.14 0.50
N ALA A 355 19.60 30.40 1.45
CA ALA A 355 18.38 29.60 1.59
C ALA A 355 17.57 29.57 0.27
N LEU A 356 16.96 28.43 -0.03
CA LEU A 356 16.12 28.27 -1.22
C LEU A 356 14.93 29.22 -1.21
N ASP A 357 14.47 29.58 -2.40
CA ASP A 357 13.24 30.33 -2.57
C ASP A 357 12.01 29.47 -2.20
N GLU A 358 10.94 30.11 -1.75
CA GLU A 358 9.70 29.42 -1.39
C GLU A 358 9.13 28.63 -2.57
N ALA A 359 9.33 29.11 -3.80
CA ALA A 359 8.82 28.49 -5.02
C ALA A 359 9.41 27.08 -5.22
N GLN A 360 10.59 26.83 -4.65
CA GLN A 360 11.25 25.53 -4.69
C GLN A 360 10.80 24.62 -3.54
N ILE A 361 10.57 25.16 -2.34
CA ILE A 361 10.26 24.37 -1.14
C ILE A 361 8.75 24.05 -1.00
N LEU A 362 7.86 24.98 -1.36
CA LEU A 362 6.41 24.80 -1.21
C LEU A 362 5.87 23.53 -1.89
N PRO A 363 6.29 23.17 -3.12
CA PRO A 363 5.85 21.92 -3.77
C PRO A 363 6.24 20.65 -2.99
N VAL A 364 7.34 20.67 -2.23
CA VAL A 364 7.78 19.52 -1.43
C VAL A 364 6.85 19.30 -0.23
N TYR A 365 6.50 20.36 0.49
CA TYR A 365 5.52 20.28 1.58
C TYR A 365 4.13 19.91 1.04
N GLU A 366 3.71 20.48 -0.10
CA GLU A 366 2.44 20.14 -0.72
C GLU A 366 2.40 18.66 -1.13
N GLY A 367 3.44 18.19 -1.83
CA GLY A 367 3.57 16.80 -2.27
C GLY A 367 3.51 15.82 -1.11
N ARG A 368 4.26 16.09 -0.03
CA ARG A 368 4.27 15.24 1.17
C ARG A 368 2.94 15.29 1.93
N GLY A 369 2.37 16.49 2.12
CA GLY A 369 1.07 16.70 2.76
C GLY A 369 -0.08 15.97 2.04
N LEU A 370 -0.07 15.96 0.71
CA LEU A 370 -1.04 15.21 -0.09
C LEU A 370 -0.88 13.69 0.06
N VAL A 371 0.35 13.18 0.18
CA VAL A 371 0.58 11.75 0.48
C VAL A 371 0.12 11.42 1.90
N TRP A 372 0.35 12.29 2.87
CA TRP A 372 -0.18 12.12 4.23
C TRP A 372 -1.71 12.06 4.25
N MET A 373 -2.38 12.93 3.49
CA MET A 373 -3.84 12.89 3.32
C MET A 373 -4.31 11.54 2.76
N LEU A 374 -3.61 11.00 1.76
CA LEU A 374 -3.92 9.70 1.16
C LEU A 374 -3.77 8.54 2.18
N LEU A 375 -2.76 8.62 3.05
CA LEU A 375 -2.52 7.64 4.11
C LEU A 375 -3.35 7.89 5.39
N THR A 376 -4.32 8.82 5.33
CA THR A 376 -5.18 9.25 6.45
C THR A 376 -4.41 9.74 7.69
N LYS A 377 -3.19 10.22 7.46
CA LYS A 377 -2.28 10.83 8.45
C LYS A 377 -2.53 12.34 8.51
N TYR A 378 -3.71 12.71 9.01
CA TYR A 378 -4.22 14.08 8.93
C TYR A 378 -3.41 15.08 9.75
N ASP A 379 -2.89 14.69 10.92
CA ASP A 379 -2.10 15.61 11.75
C ASP A 379 -0.74 15.94 11.11
N GLU A 380 -0.11 14.96 10.46
CA GLU A 380 1.12 15.14 9.67
C GLU A 380 0.85 16.04 8.45
N ALA A 381 -0.26 15.82 7.72
CA ALA A 381 -0.67 16.67 6.62
C ALA A 381 -0.92 18.12 7.06
N ILE A 382 -1.63 18.32 8.18
CA ILE A 382 -1.87 19.62 8.80
C ILE A 382 -0.54 20.32 9.13
N GLY A 383 0.46 19.58 9.62
CA GLY A 383 1.80 20.09 9.86
C GLY A 383 2.43 20.68 8.59
N ASP A 384 2.41 19.93 7.49
CA ASP A 384 2.98 20.36 6.21
C ASP A 384 2.21 21.56 5.61
N PHE A 385 0.88 21.55 5.65
CA PHE A 385 0.09 22.67 5.12
C PHE A 385 0.20 23.95 5.98
N ARG A 386 0.43 23.82 7.30
CA ARG A 386 0.76 24.98 8.16
C ARG A 386 2.12 25.58 7.80
N MET A 387 3.11 24.74 7.52
CA MET A 387 4.41 25.21 7.03
C MET A 387 4.28 25.93 5.69
N MET A 388 3.49 25.39 4.76
CA MET A 388 3.18 26.08 3.50
C MET A 388 2.57 27.47 3.74
N ARG A 389 1.55 27.57 4.60
CA ARG A 389 0.91 28.85 4.93
C ARG A 389 1.90 29.85 5.50
N GLN A 390 2.74 29.41 6.45
CA GLN A 390 3.73 30.26 7.10
C GLN A 390 4.74 30.84 6.09
N MET A 391 5.24 29.99 5.18
CA MET A 391 6.20 30.41 4.15
C MET A 391 5.58 31.38 3.15
N ALA A 392 4.39 31.04 2.63
CA ALA A 392 3.66 31.89 1.69
C ALA A 392 3.26 33.24 2.29
N SER A 393 2.94 33.29 3.58
CA SER A 393 2.65 34.55 4.28
C SER A 393 3.91 35.40 4.45
N ALA A 394 5.05 34.77 4.80
CA ALA A 394 6.33 35.46 4.98
C ALA A 394 6.90 36.04 3.68
N SER A 395 6.61 35.43 2.54
CA SER A 395 6.98 35.91 1.20
C SER A 395 5.96 36.86 0.57
N HIS A 396 4.80 37.05 1.22
CA HIS A 396 3.63 37.76 0.70
C HIS A 396 3.04 37.14 -0.59
N ASN A 397 3.19 35.82 -0.77
CA ASN A 397 2.55 35.07 -1.86
C ASN A 397 1.12 34.66 -1.49
N GLN A 398 0.19 35.58 -1.71
CA GLN A 398 -1.23 35.40 -1.37
C GLN A 398 -1.88 34.23 -2.11
N GLN A 399 -1.39 33.86 -3.30
CA GLN A 399 -1.93 32.72 -4.04
C GLN A 399 -1.60 31.41 -3.30
N LYS A 400 -0.32 31.21 -2.96
CA LYS A 400 0.11 30.02 -2.22
C LYS A 400 -0.43 29.96 -0.79
N GLU A 401 -0.64 31.13 -0.17
CA GLU A 401 -1.34 31.21 1.11
C GLU A 401 -2.78 30.70 0.98
N GLY A 402 -3.53 31.13 -0.04
CA GLY A 402 -4.87 30.61 -0.34
C GLY A 402 -4.90 29.11 -0.60
N GLU A 403 -3.97 28.59 -1.40
CA GLU A 403 -3.86 27.14 -1.68
C GLU A 403 -3.63 26.34 -0.38
N SER A 404 -2.72 26.80 0.49
CA SER A 404 -2.43 26.15 1.77
C SER A 404 -3.63 26.15 2.73
N LEU A 405 -4.40 27.23 2.76
CA LEU A 405 -5.63 27.34 3.56
C LEU A 405 -6.70 26.37 3.06
N CYS A 406 -6.85 26.21 1.74
CA CYS A 406 -7.76 25.23 1.18
C CYS A 406 -7.37 23.79 1.56
N HIS A 407 -6.07 23.47 1.54
CA HIS A 407 -5.57 22.16 2.00
C HIS A 407 -5.80 21.94 3.50
N LEU A 408 -5.59 22.97 4.33
CA LEU A 408 -5.91 22.92 5.76
C LEU A 408 -7.40 22.68 5.99
N ALA A 409 -8.28 23.40 5.28
CA ALA A 409 -9.72 23.22 5.39
C ALA A 409 -10.13 21.77 5.13
N ASN A 410 -9.59 21.17 4.05
CA ASN A 410 -9.83 19.77 3.73
C ASN A 410 -9.28 18.83 4.81
N ALA A 411 -8.04 19.03 5.29
CA ALA A 411 -7.44 18.18 6.30
C ALA A 411 -8.21 18.20 7.64
N TYR A 412 -8.64 19.38 8.11
CA TYR A 412 -9.47 19.49 9.31
C TYR A 412 -10.86 18.88 9.14
N PHE A 413 -11.46 19.00 7.95
CA PHE A 413 -12.73 18.35 7.66
C PHE A 413 -12.60 16.82 7.70
N MET A 414 -11.56 16.27 7.06
CA MET A 414 -11.32 14.83 6.95
C MET A 414 -10.83 14.18 8.24
N LYS A 415 -10.32 14.97 9.20
CA LYS A 415 -9.92 14.48 10.53
C LYS A 415 -11.11 13.94 11.35
N PHE A 416 -12.35 14.30 11.01
CA PHE A 416 -13.58 13.92 11.74
C PHE A 416 -13.41 14.06 13.26
N SER A 417 -13.04 15.25 13.70
CA SER A 417 -12.80 15.57 15.11
C SER A 417 -13.49 16.87 15.49
N GLU A 418 -13.45 17.23 16.78
CA GLU A 418 -13.98 18.51 17.26
C GLU A 418 -13.38 19.71 16.52
N ASP A 419 -12.16 19.61 16.00
CA ASP A 419 -11.48 20.64 15.21
C ASP A 419 -12.16 20.93 13.85
N GLN A 420 -13.22 20.21 13.46
CA GLN A 420 -13.90 20.39 12.18
C GLN A 420 -14.44 21.83 11.98
N PHE A 421 -14.66 22.60 13.05
CA PHE A 421 -15.04 24.02 12.93
C PHE A 421 -13.95 24.89 12.27
N LEU A 422 -12.67 24.52 12.38
CA LEU A 422 -11.57 25.22 11.72
C LEU A 422 -11.62 25.07 10.18
N ALA A 423 -12.29 24.03 9.68
CA ALA A 423 -12.44 23.84 8.24
C ALA A 423 -13.20 25.00 7.59
N GLU A 424 -14.21 25.55 8.29
CA GLU A 424 -14.95 26.71 7.80
C GLU A 424 -14.10 27.97 7.77
N GLU A 425 -13.38 28.25 8.86
CA GLU A 425 -12.51 29.43 8.97
C GLU A 425 -11.48 29.45 7.84
N TYR A 426 -10.75 28.35 7.64
CA TYR A 426 -9.75 28.27 6.59
C TYR A 426 -10.36 28.29 5.18
N ALA A 427 -11.53 27.68 4.96
CA ALA A 427 -12.20 27.74 3.67
C ALA A 427 -12.69 29.17 3.34
N GLN A 428 -13.17 29.93 4.33
CA GLN A 428 -13.58 31.34 4.15
C GLN A 428 -12.37 32.23 3.86
N GLU A 429 -11.27 32.07 4.60
CA GLU A 429 -10.02 32.79 4.33
C GLU A 429 -9.47 32.48 2.92
N ALA A 430 -9.42 31.19 2.54
CA ALA A 430 -8.98 30.76 1.21
C ALA A 430 -9.86 31.32 0.09
N LEU A 431 -11.19 31.35 0.29
CA LEU A 431 -12.14 31.94 -0.64
C LEU A 431 -11.91 33.45 -0.83
N GLN A 432 -11.62 34.17 0.27
CA GLN A 432 -11.34 35.59 0.21
C GLN A 432 -10.03 35.90 -0.53
N LEU A 433 -8.96 35.17 -0.22
CA LEU A 433 -7.66 35.35 -0.88
C LEU A 433 -7.72 34.99 -2.36
N SER A 434 -8.31 33.85 -2.71
CA SER A 434 -8.46 33.43 -4.11
C SER A 434 -9.32 34.40 -4.94
N ARG A 435 -10.30 35.07 -4.32
CA ARG A 435 -11.05 36.16 -4.97
C ARG A 435 -10.17 37.37 -5.28
N GLN A 436 -9.24 37.71 -4.39
CA GLN A 436 -8.33 38.85 -4.56
C GLN A 436 -7.24 38.55 -5.59
N THR A 437 -6.70 37.34 -5.61
CA THR A 437 -5.65 36.91 -6.54
C THR A 437 -6.19 36.50 -7.91
N GLY A 438 -7.49 36.19 -8.01
CA GLY A 438 -8.11 35.67 -9.22
C GLY A 438 -7.90 34.16 -9.44
N ASP A 439 -7.35 33.44 -8.46
CA ASP A 439 -7.14 31.99 -8.52
C ASP A 439 -8.48 31.24 -8.49
N GLN A 440 -9.01 30.93 -9.67
CA GLN A 440 -10.29 30.23 -9.82
C GLN A 440 -10.26 28.81 -9.25
N ARG A 441 -9.11 28.14 -9.21
CA ARG A 441 -9.02 26.76 -8.76
C ARG A 441 -9.18 26.68 -7.24
N THR A 442 -8.43 27.51 -6.52
CA THR A 442 -8.57 27.62 -5.07
C THR A 442 -9.94 28.18 -4.69
N PHE A 443 -10.48 29.13 -5.46
CA PHE A 443 -11.81 29.68 -5.22
C PHE A 443 -12.90 28.59 -5.31
N ALA A 444 -12.91 27.79 -6.39
CA ALA A 444 -13.85 26.69 -6.54
C ALA A 444 -13.70 25.62 -5.44
N LYS A 445 -12.46 25.19 -5.14
CA LYS A 445 -12.22 24.22 -4.06
C LYS A 445 -12.67 24.73 -2.68
N SER A 446 -12.46 26.01 -2.40
CA SER A 446 -12.91 26.64 -1.15
C SER A 446 -14.43 26.68 -1.04
N LEU A 447 -15.14 26.97 -2.14
CA LEU A 447 -16.61 26.85 -2.19
C LEU A 447 -17.06 25.42 -1.93
N ALA A 448 -16.42 24.42 -2.54
CA ALA A 448 -16.75 23.02 -2.28
C ALA A 448 -16.55 22.65 -0.79
N MET A 449 -15.47 23.12 -0.16
CA MET A 449 -15.23 22.91 1.28
C MET A 449 -16.31 23.55 2.15
N LEU A 450 -16.75 24.77 1.81
CA LEU A 450 -17.90 25.40 2.49
C LEU A 450 -19.20 24.61 2.28
N GLY A 451 -19.39 24.05 1.08
CA GLY A 451 -20.49 23.13 0.78
C GLY A 451 -20.52 21.93 1.72
N PHE A 452 -19.35 21.30 1.94
CA PHE A 452 -19.22 20.19 2.89
C PHE A 452 -19.50 20.62 4.34
N VAL A 453 -19.06 21.80 4.77
CA VAL A 453 -19.33 22.35 6.11
C VAL A 453 -20.83 22.60 6.31
N HIS A 454 -21.49 23.26 5.36
CA HIS A 454 -22.93 23.51 5.41
C HIS A 454 -23.71 22.19 5.42
N GLN A 455 -23.32 21.22 4.59
CA GLN A 455 -23.93 19.88 4.58
C GLN A 455 -23.76 19.17 5.93
N ALA A 456 -22.58 19.26 6.55
CA ALA A 456 -22.31 18.71 7.88
C ALA A 456 -23.25 19.28 8.96
N ARG A 457 -23.65 20.56 8.83
CA ARG A 457 -24.60 21.24 9.72
C ARG A 457 -26.07 21.01 9.36
N GLY A 458 -26.36 20.32 8.25
CA GLY A 458 -27.72 20.13 7.75
C GLY A 458 -28.28 21.31 6.95
N GLU A 459 -27.46 22.32 6.66
CA GLU A 459 -27.82 23.55 5.93
C GLU A 459 -27.83 23.29 4.40
N LEU A 460 -28.65 22.34 3.94
CA LEU A 460 -28.54 21.79 2.58
C LEU A 460 -28.69 22.84 1.47
N ARG A 461 -29.48 23.92 1.67
CA ARG A 461 -29.63 24.98 0.66
C ARG A 461 -28.38 25.80 0.45
N GLU A 462 -27.66 26.14 1.52
CA GLU A 462 -26.39 26.87 1.40
C GLU A 462 -25.29 25.96 0.85
N ALA A 463 -25.34 24.67 1.23
CA ALA A 463 -24.47 23.66 0.66
C ALA A 463 -24.68 23.49 -0.86
N ASP A 464 -25.94 23.41 -1.32
CA ASP A 464 -26.29 23.33 -2.76
C ASP A 464 -25.71 24.53 -3.52
N ARG A 465 -25.92 25.76 -3.02
CA ARG A 465 -25.38 26.98 -3.66
C ARG A 465 -23.87 26.94 -3.80
N ALA A 466 -23.17 26.55 -2.73
CA ALA A 466 -21.71 26.50 -2.73
C ALA A 466 -21.19 25.44 -3.72
N PHE A 467 -21.80 24.25 -3.75
CA PHE A 467 -21.42 23.21 -4.71
C PHE A 467 -21.78 23.58 -6.15
N GLU A 468 -22.93 24.20 -6.42
CA GLU A 468 -23.33 24.68 -7.74
C GLU A 468 -22.35 25.73 -8.28
N GLU A 469 -21.97 26.71 -7.46
CA GLU A 469 -21.02 27.75 -7.86
C GLU A 469 -19.62 27.15 -8.11
N SER A 470 -19.16 26.25 -7.23
CA SER A 470 -17.92 25.50 -7.42
C SER A 470 -17.92 24.70 -8.74
N LEU A 471 -19.02 24.00 -9.03
CA LEU A 471 -19.17 23.17 -10.23
C LEU A 471 -19.20 24.04 -11.49
N HIS A 472 -19.95 25.14 -11.48
CA HIS A 472 -20.00 26.08 -12.60
C HIS A 472 -18.62 26.65 -12.94
N ILE A 473 -17.83 27.03 -11.93
CA ILE A 473 -16.44 27.50 -12.14
C ILE A 473 -15.58 26.36 -12.68
N SER A 474 -15.68 25.17 -12.09
CA SER A 474 -14.90 24.00 -12.51
C SER A 474 -15.19 23.61 -13.97
N GLN A 475 -16.45 23.70 -14.41
CA GLN A 475 -16.85 23.47 -15.80
C GLN A 475 -16.29 24.55 -16.74
N ARG A 476 -16.40 25.84 -16.35
CA ARG A 476 -15.92 26.97 -17.15
C ARG A 476 -14.41 26.94 -17.35
N GLU A 477 -13.66 26.62 -16.30
CA GLU A 477 -12.18 26.60 -16.31
C GLU A 477 -11.58 25.25 -16.70
N GLY A 478 -12.38 24.18 -16.78
CA GLY A 478 -11.94 22.84 -17.15
C GLY A 478 -11.27 22.04 -16.02
N PHE A 479 -11.60 22.30 -14.76
CA PHE A 479 -11.12 21.55 -13.59
C PHE A 479 -11.86 20.21 -13.46
N LYS A 480 -11.51 19.25 -14.32
CA LYS A 480 -12.18 17.94 -14.42
C LYS A 480 -12.16 17.14 -13.11
N ASP A 481 -11.11 17.28 -12.31
CA ASP A 481 -10.92 16.61 -11.03
C ASP A 481 -12.00 16.99 -9.99
N ALA A 482 -12.61 18.16 -10.12
CA ALA A 482 -13.64 18.64 -9.20
C ALA A 482 -15.08 18.27 -9.62
N LEU A 483 -15.29 17.81 -10.86
CA LEU A 483 -16.65 17.62 -11.41
C LEU A 483 -17.38 16.44 -10.77
N ALA A 484 -16.76 15.25 -10.80
CA ALA A 484 -17.37 14.02 -10.28
C ALA A 484 -17.76 14.11 -8.78
N PRO A 485 -16.89 14.61 -7.87
CA PRO A 485 -17.27 14.74 -6.46
C PRO A 485 -18.32 15.84 -6.21
N GLY A 486 -18.30 16.94 -6.97
CA GLY A 486 -19.31 18.00 -6.84
C GLY A 486 -20.70 17.53 -7.28
N LEU A 487 -20.79 16.85 -8.43
CA LEU A 487 -22.02 16.26 -8.95
C LEU A 487 -22.60 15.21 -8.00
N MET A 488 -21.73 14.37 -7.43
CA MET A 488 -22.11 13.39 -6.40
C MET A 488 -22.75 14.06 -5.18
N MET A 489 -22.16 15.14 -4.66
CA MET A 489 -22.69 15.83 -3.48
C MET A 489 -24.05 16.47 -3.73
N LEU A 490 -24.20 17.19 -4.86
CA LEU A 490 -25.48 17.76 -5.28
C LEU A 490 -26.54 16.68 -5.50
N GLY A 491 -26.15 15.54 -6.08
CA GLY A 491 -27.05 14.43 -6.31
C GLY A 491 -27.57 13.81 -4.99
N HIS A 492 -26.70 13.68 -3.97
CA HIS A 492 -27.13 13.24 -2.64
C HIS A 492 -28.08 14.23 -1.97
N GLN A 493 -27.83 15.53 -2.14
CA GLN A 493 -28.71 16.57 -1.61
C GLN A 493 -30.08 16.54 -2.28
N ALA A 494 -30.13 16.43 -3.61
CA ALA A 494 -31.36 16.25 -4.36
C ALA A 494 -32.12 15.00 -3.89
N TYR A 495 -31.41 13.89 -3.67
CA TYR A 495 -31.99 12.65 -3.14
C TYR A 495 -32.63 12.86 -1.76
N TRP A 496 -31.95 13.53 -0.83
CA TRP A 496 -32.52 13.79 0.51
C TRP A 496 -33.71 14.75 0.47
N GLN A 497 -33.66 15.76 -0.40
CA GLN A 497 -34.78 16.66 -0.67
C GLN A 497 -35.94 15.97 -1.41
N GLY A 498 -35.74 14.73 -1.89
CA GLY A 498 -36.73 13.94 -2.62
C GLY A 498 -36.93 14.35 -4.08
N ASP A 499 -36.01 15.14 -4.64
CA ASP A 499 -35.94 15.42 -6.07
C ASP A 499 -35.16 14.29 -6.77
N PHE A 500 -35.78 13.11 -6.83
CA PHE A 500 -35.17 11.93 -7.45
C PHE A 500 -34.82 12.12 -8.93
N PRO A 501 -35.64 12.82 -9.77
CA PRO A 501 -35.26 13.10 -11.15
C PRO A 501 -33.95 13.88 -11.26
N ARG A 502 -33.77 14.92 -10.44
CA ARG A 502 -32.51 15.68 -10.39
C ARG A 502 -31.35 14.84 -9.85
N ALA A 503 -31.59 14.03 -8.82
CA ALA A 503 -30.56 13.12 -8.29
C ALA A 503 -30.06 12.12 -9.34
N ILE A 504 -30.97 11.53 -10.14
CA ILE A 504 -30.65 10.63 -11.25
C ILE A 504 -29.80 11.35 -12.30
N GLN A 505 -30.21 12.56 -12.71
CA GLN A 505 -29.47 13.35 -13.70
C GLN A 505 -28.04 13.63 -13.22
N LEU A 506 -27.90 14.18 -12.00
CA LEU A 506 -26.60 14.53 -11.42
C LEU A 506 -25.70 13.30 -11.25
N ALA A 507 -26.24 12.17 -10.80
CA ALA A 507 -25.49 10.93 -10.67
C ALA A 507 -25.00 10.40 -12.03
N GLN A 508 -25.81 10.48 -13.09
CA GLN A 508 -25.40 10.08 -14.45
C GLN A 508 -24.29 10.98 -15.00
N GLU A 509 -24.40 12.29 -14.81
CA GLU A 509 -23.34 13.25 -15.15
C GLU A 509 -22.07 12.94 -14.35
N GLY A 510 -22.20 12.63 -13.06
CA GLY A 510 -21.08 12.28 -12.17
C GLY A 510 -20.37 10.99 -12.57
N VAL A 511 -21.11 9.94 -12.97
CA VAL A 511 -20.55 8.71 -13.54
C VAL A 511 -19.76 9.01 -14.82
N THR A 512 -20.29 9.87 -15.68
CA THR A 512 -19.63 10.26 -16.94
C THR A 512 -18.32 11.00 -16.65
N ALA A 513 -18.35 12.01 -15.77
CA ALA A 513 -17.19 12.77 -15.37
C ALA A 513 -16.10 11.88 -14.71
N ALA A 514 -16.49 10.96 -13.83
CA ALA A 514 -15.57 10.04 -13.17
C ALA A 514 -14.87 9.10 -14.18
N ARG A 515 -15.62 8.59 -15.17
CA ARG A 515 -15.07 7.72 -16.23
C ARG A 515 -14.08 8.46 -17.13
N GLU A 516 -14.33 9.73 -17.44
CA GLU A 516 -13.43 10.55 -18.27
C GLU A 516 -12.03 10.73 -17.66
N ILE A 517 -11.93 10.78 -16.33
CA ILE A 517 -10.66 10.95 -15.62
C ILE A 517 -10.14 9.65 -14.97
N HIS A 518 -10.79 8.52 -15.26
CA HIS A 518 -10.49 7.21 -14.67
C HIS A 518 -10.55 7.17 -13.13
N ASP A 519 -11.45 7.95 -12.52
CA ASP A 519 -11.69 7.94 -11.08
C ASP A 519 -12.67 6.81 -10.71
N GLY A 520 -12.11 5.64 -10.42
CA GLY A 520 -12.89 4.46 -10.07
C GLY A 520 -13.64 4.57 -8.74
N PHE A 521 -13.22 5.44 -7.82
CA PHE A 521 -13.91 5.62 -6.53
C PHE A 521 -15.19 6.42 -6.71
N ASN A 522 -15.09 7.60 -7.34
CA ASN A 522 -16.25 8.44 -7.59
C ASN A 522 -17.21 7.82 -8.63
N GLU A 523 -16.74 6.95 -9.53
CA GLU A 523 -17.63 6.16 -10.38
C GLU A 523 -18.55 5.26 -9.54
N LEU A 524 -17.99 4.46 -8.62
CA LEU A 524 -18.78 3.56 -7.76
C LEU A 524 -19.73 4.33 -6.84
N PHE A 525 -19.29 5.49 -6.35
CA PHE A 525 -20.12 6.34 -5.48
C PHE A 525 -21.34 6.89 -6.23
N ASN A 526 -21.13 7.48 -7.41
CA ASN A 526 -22.22 8.01 -8.23
C ASN A 526 -23.17 6.89 -8.71
N LEU A 527 -22.66 5.70 -9.06
CA LEU A 527 -23.49 4.55 -9.40
C LEU A 527 -24.34 4.07 -8.21
N THR A 528 -23.78 4.09 -6.99
CA THR A 528 -24.53 3.77 -5.77
C THR A 528 -25.70 4.73 -5.59
N LEU A 529 -25.46 6.04 -5.69
CA LEU A 529 -26.51 7.07 -5.63
C LEU A 529 -27.55 6.88 -6.74
N LEU A 530 -27.12 6.55 -7.96
CA LEU A 530 -28.00 6.31 -9.09
C LEU A 530 -28.96 5.13 -8.81
N SER A 531 -28.44 4.02 -8.28
CA SER A 531 -29.28 2.87 -7.91
C SER A 531 -30.33 3.22 -6.84
N GLN A 532 -29.93 3.96 -5.80
CA GLN A 532 -30.84 4.40 -4.71
C GLN A 532 -31.91 5.36 -5.21
N SER A 533 -31.54 6.25 -6.15
CA SER A 533 -32.47 7.22 -6.73
C SER A 533 -33.48 6.55 -7.65
N TYR A 534 -33.06 5.56 -8.45
CA TYR A 534 -33.98 4.74 -9.25
C TYR A 534 -34.95 3.94 -8.38
N GLU A 535 -34.47 3.35 -7.29
CA GLU A 535 -35.32 2.61 -6.35
C GLU A 535 -36.39 3.53 -5.76
N SER A 536 -35.98 4.70 -5.26
CA SER A 536 -36.89 5.65 -4.62
C SER A 536 -37.91 6.27 -5.59
N SER A 537 -37.58 6.38 -6.89
CA SER A 537 -38.49 6.85 -7.94
C SER A 537 -39.38 5.76 -8.55
N GLY A 538 -39.26 4.51 -8.10
CA GLY A 538 -40.04 3.38 -8.62
C GLY A 538 -39.48 2.68 -9.87
N SER A 539 -38.27 3.04 -10.30
CA SER A 539 -37.56 2.45 -11.46
C SER A 539 -36.80 1.17 -11.07
N TYR A 540 -37.49 0.20 -10.47
CA TYR A 540 -36.86 -0.94 -9.78
C TYR A 540 -35.98 -1.84 -10.66
N ALA A 541 -36.37 -2.11 -11.91
CA ALA A 541 -35.54 -2.89 -12.84
C ALA A 541 -34.18 -2.21 -13.11
N GLN A 542 -34.18 -0.88 -13.26
CA GLN A 542 -32.95 -0.10 -13.44
C GLN A 542 -32.13 -0.06 -12.15
N ALA A 543 -32.78 0.12 -11.00
CA ALA A 543 -32.12 0.11 -9.70
C ALA A 543 -31.36 -1.20 -9.46
N HIS A 544 -32.03 -2.33 -9.64
CA HIS A 544 -31.45 -3.66 -9.44
C HIS A 544 -30.30 -3.95 -10.41
N SER A 545 -30.46 -3.59 -11.70
CA SER A 545 -29.41 -3.74 -12.71
C SER A 545 -28.15 -2.94 -12.37
N VAL A 546 -28.30 -1.65 -12.04
CA VAL A 546 -27.17 -0.78 -11.65
C VAL A 546 -26.53 -1.27 -10.36
N LEU A 547 -27.32 -1.68 -9.37
CA LEU A 547 -26.82 -2.19 -8.09
C LEU A 547 -25.95 -3.46 -8.28
N GLN A 548 -26.41 -4.42 -9.08
CA GLN A 548 -25.65 -5.63 -9.38
C GLN A 548 -24.37 -5.34 -10.19
N GLU A 549 -24.45 -4.50 -11.23
CA GLU A 549 -23.27 -4.08 -12.01
C GLU A 549 -22.23 -3.41 -11.10
N THR A 550 -22.66 -2.51 -10.23
CA THR A 550 -21.79 -1.76 -9.33
C THR A 550 -21.15 -2.68 -8.30
N LEU A 551 -21.90 -3.65 -7.75
CA LEU A 551 -21.36 -4.63 -6.81
C LEU A 551 -20.32 -5.53 -7.49
N ALA A 552 -20.57 -5.97 -8.73
CA ALA A 552 -19.61 -6.74 -9.50
C ALA A 552 -18.30 -5.95 -9.73
N LYS A 553 -18.40 -4.68 -10.13
CA LYS A 553 -17.25 -3.77 -10.28
C LYS A 553 -16.50 -3.57 -8.95
N ALA A 554 -17.22 -3.40 -7.84
CA ALA A 554 -16.60 -3.26 -6.53
C ALA A 554 -15.84 -4.52 -6.10
N LYS A 555 -16.38 -5.71 -6.40
CA LYS A 555 -15.72 -7.00 -6.17
C LYS A 555 -14.47 -7.17 -7.03
N GLU A 556 -14.55 -6.84 -8.32
CA GLU A 556 -13.40 -6.87 -9.24
C GLU A 556 -12.27 -5.95 -8.76
N ARG A 557 -12.61 -4.78 -8.21
CA ARG A 557 -11.66 -3.80 -7.67
C ARG A 557 -11.23 -4.08 -6.23
N GLU A 558 -11.71 -5.18 -5.63
CA GLU A 558 -11.51 -5.54 -4.23
C GLU A 558 -11.84 -4.41 -3.22
N ASN A 559 -12.75 -3.50 -3.59
CA ASN A 559 -13.06 -2.33 -2.78
C ASN A 559 -14.05 -2.67 -1.65
N LYS A 560 -13.51 -2.97 -0.46
CA LYS A 560 -14.28 -3.43 0.72
C LYS A 560 -15.35 -2.44 1.19
N PHE A 561 -15.10 -1.12 1.04
CA PHE A 561 -16.08 -0.10 1.41
C PHE A 561 -17.34 -0.22 0.54
N PHE A 562 -17.19 -0.27 -0.79
CA PHE A 562 -18.33 -0.37 -1.69
C PHE A 562 -18.97 -1.75 -1.68
N ILE A 563 -18.21 -2.83 -1.51
CA ILE A 563 -18.79 -4.17 -1.34
C ILE A 563 -19.76 -4.16 -0.15
N GLY A 564 -19.32 -3.73 1.02
CA GLY A 564 -20.20 -3.67 2.19
C GLY A 564 -21.39 -2.73 2.01
N ARG A 565 -21.18 -1.53 1.44
CA ARG A 565 -22.24 -0.54 1.22
C ARG A 565 -23.30 -1.00 0.21
N LEU A 566 -22.89 -1.68 -0.86
CA LEU A 566 -23.80 -2.21 -1.88
C LEU A 566 -24.51 -3.47 -1.39
N THR A 567 -23.86 -4.33 -0.60
CA THR A 567 -24.54 -5.45 0.09
C THR A 567 -25.64 -4.92 1.02
N ASN A 568 -25.38 -3.88 1.80
CA ASN A 568 -26.40 -3.23 2.62
C ASN A 568 -27.53 -2.58 1.80
N THR A 569 -27.22 -2.06 0.61
CA THR A 569 -28.22 -1.50 -0.30
C THR A 569 -29.08 -2.60 -0.93
N LEU A 570 -28.54 -3.79 -1.20
CA LEU A 570 -29.32 -4.97 -1.58
C LEU A 570 -30.26 -5.41 -0.45
N GLY A 571 -29.78 -5.40 0.80
CA GLY A 571 -30.62 -5.66 1.97
C GLY A 571 -31.85 -4.75 2.00
N TRP A 572 -31.61 -3.43 1.86
CA TRP A 572 -32.69 -2.46 1.75
C TRP A 572 -33.65 -2.76 0.58
N PHE A 573 -33.13 -3.02 -0.62
CA PHE A 573 -33.94 -3.34 -1.79
C PHE A 573 -34.88 -4.55 -1.55
N HIS A 574 -34.39 -5.62 -0.92
CA HIS A 574 -35.23 -6.78 -0.57
C HIS A 574 -36.28 -6.44 0.49
N SER A 575 -35.92 -5.62 1.48
CA SER A 575 -36.83 -5.17 2.55
C SER A 575 -38.02 -4.36 2.00
N GLU A 576 -37.79 -3.48 1.01
CA GLU A 576 -38.85 -2.69 0.34
C GLU A 576 -39.90 -3.58 -0.36
N PHE A 577 -39.53 -4.80 -0.77
CA PHE A 577 -40.41 -5.80 -1.37
C PHE A 577 -40.90 -6.86 -0.38
N GLY A 578 -40.73 -6.63 0.93
CA GLY A 578 -41.20 -7.53 1.98
C GLY A 578 -40.41 -8.84 2.10
N ASP A 579 -39.29 -8.97 1.38
CA ASP A 579 -38.36 -10.10 1.50
C ASP A 579 -37.36 -9.87 2.64
N VAL A 580 -37.91 -9.69 3.84
CA VAL A 580 -37.16 -9.29 5.04
C VAL A 580 -36.15 -10.37 5.46
N SER A 581 -36.38 -11.64 5.08
CA SER A 581 -35.44 -12.72 5.42
C SER A 581 -34.11 -12.57 4.68
N HIS A 582 -34.13 -12.35 3.36
CA HIS A 582 -32.89 -12.08 2.61
C HIS A 582 -32.30 -10.71 2.97
N ALA A 583 -33.13 -9.71 3.31
CA ALA A 583 -32.66 -8.41 3.79
C ALA A 583 -31.74 -8.57 5.02
N VAL A 584 -32.19 -9.35 6.02
CA VAL A 584 -31.40 -9.68 7.22
C VAL A 584 -30.08 -10.36 6.87
N GLU A 585 -30.07 -11.30 5.91
CA GLU A 585 -28.84 -11.99 5.50
C GLU A 585 -27.81 -11.01 4.90
N PHE A 586 -28.24 -10.16 3.97
CA PHE A 586 -27.37 -9.15 3.36
C PHE A 586 -26.86 -8.13 4.38
N ASP A 587 -27.71 -7.66 5.28
CA ASP A 587 -27.30 -6.67 6.28
C ASP A 587 -26.40 -7.27 7.36
N GLN A 588 -26.58 -8.54 7.73
CA GLN A 588 -25.61 -9.26 8.57
C GLN A 588 -24.24 -9.37 7.88
N GLU A 589 -24.20 -9.77 6.61
CA GLU A 589 -22.96 -9.82 5.83
C GLU A 589 -22.28 -8.44 5.80
N SER A 590 -23.04 -7.36 5.59
CA SER A 590 -22.51 -6.00 5.57
C SER A 590 -21.96 -5.55 6.94
N VAL A 591 -22.64 -5.88 8.04
CA VAL A 591 -22.14 -5.64 9.40
C VAL A 591 -20.81 -6.37 9.62
N GLU A 592 -20.71 -7.64 9.22
CA GLU A 592 -19.50 -8.44 9.34
C GLU A 592 -18.34 -7.88 8.52
N LEU A 593 -18.61 -7.45 7.28
CA LEU A 593 -17.63 -6.77 6.42
C LEU A 593 -17.13 -5.47 7.07
N GLY A 594 -18.04 -4.65 7.59
CA GLY A 594 -17.73 -3.41 8.30
C GLY A 594 -16.83 -3.65 9.51
N ARG A 595 -17.13 -4.66 10.34
CA ARG A 595 -16.34 -5.02 11.52
C ARG A 595 -14.97 -5.59 11.16
N THR A 596 -14.93 -6.55 10.25
CA THR A 596 -13.70 -7.25 9.83
C THR A 596 -12.68 -6.27 9.24
N HIS A 597 -13.14 -5.30 8.47
CA HIS A 597 -12.29 -4.31 7.81
C HIS A 597 -12.20 -2.97 8.55
N ARG A 598 -12.81 -2.85 9.75
CA ARG A 598 -12.84 -1.62 10.57
C ARG A 598 -13.40 -0.40 9.83
N ILE A 599 -14.44 -0.61 9.02
CA ILE A 599 -15.13 0.43 8.25
C ILE A 599 -16.43 0.82 8.98
N SER A 600 -16.31 1.71 9.96
CA SER A 600 -17.42 2.17 10.83
C SER A 600 -18.65 2.65 10.04
N ASN A 601 -18.45 3.33 8.91
CA ASN A 601 -19.54 3.84 8.07
C ASN A 601 -20.45 2.73 7.53
N VAL A 602 -19.84 1.63 7.05
CA VAL A 602 -20.55 0.45 6.53
C VAL A 602 -21.26 -0.24 7.68
N GLU A 603 -20.55 -0.48 8.78
CA GLU A 603 -21.11 -1.13 9.96
C GLU A 603 -22.36 -0.40 10.49
N ILE A 604 -22.28 0.92 10.73
CA ILE A 604 -23.40 1.69 11.27
C ILE A 604 -24.58 1.69 10.29
N SER A 605 -24.34 1.86 9.00
CA SER A 605 -25.43 1.87 8.01
C SER A 605 -26.17 0.52 7.96
N ALA A 606 -25.42 -0.59 8.08
CA ALA A 606 -25.98 -1.94 8.10
C ALA A 606 -26.65 -2.30 9.43
N LEU A 607 -26.12 -1.85 10.58
CA LEU A 607 -26.77 -2.02 11.88
C LEU A 607 -28.16 -1.36 11.94
N ILE A 608 -28.30 -0.19 11.30
CA ILE A 608 -29.58 0.51 11.21
C ILE A 608 -30.58 -0.35 10.44
N ASN A 609 -30.24 -0.80 9.23
CA ASN A 609 -31.15 -1.59 8.41
C ASN A 609 -31.48 -2.94 9.07
N LEU A 610 -30.46 -3.64 9.59
CA LEU A 610 -30.65 -4.91 10.29
C LEU A 610 -31.58 -4.77 11.51
N GLY A 611 -31.47 -3.66 12.25
CA GLY A 611 -32.37 -3.34 13.35
C GLY A 611 -33.82 -3.13 12.89
N LEU A 612 -34.01 -2.39 11.78
CA LEU A 612 -35.32 -2.18 11.17
C LEU A 612 -35.93 -3.49 10.67
N ASP A 613 -35.13 -4.35 10.03
CA ASP A 613 -35.57 -5.64 9.51
C ASP A 613 -36.00 -6.59 10.64
N TYR A 614 -35.26 -6.62 11.77
CA TYR A 614 -35.72 -7.35 12.95
C TYR A 614 -37.03 -6.79 13.51
N GLY A 615 -37.23 -5.47 13.45
CA GLY A 615 -38.50 -4.82 13.78
C GLY A 615 -39.63 -5.33 12.90
N ALA A 616 -39.43 -5.36 11.58
CA ALA A 616 -40.39 -5.85 10.60
C ALA A 616 -40.72 -7.35 10.78
N LEU A 617 -39.78 -8.16 11.28
CA LEU A 617 -40.01 -9.56 11.66
C LEU A 617 -40.68 -9.74 13.04
N GLY A 618 -41.01 -8.66 13.73
CA GLY A 618 -41.57 -8.69 15.10
C GLY A 618 -40.56 -9.10 16.17
N GLN A 619 -39.27 -9.14 15.86
CA GLN A 619 -38.17 -9.47 16.78
C GLN A 619 -37.71 -8.20 17.53
N HIS A 620 -38.64 -7.54 18.21
CA HIS A 620 -38.45 -6.20 18.80
C HIS A 620 -37.27 -6.10 19.77
N GLU A 621 -37.04 -7.11 20.61
CA GLU A 621 -35.89 -7.12 21.53
C GLU A 621 -34.55 -7.07 20.78
N ARG A 622 -34.45 -7.79 19.65
CA ARG A 622 -33.24 -7.77 18.81
C ARG A 622 -33.09 -6.43 18.11
N ALA A 623 -34.19 -5.87 17.60
CA ALA A 623 -34.20 -4.55 16.98
C ALA A 623 -33.67 -3.47 17.95
N LEU A 624 -34.22 -3.38 19.16
CA LEU A 624 -33.80 -2.41 20.18
C LEU A 624 -32.34 -2.62 20.60
N SER A 625 -31.90 -3.88 20.76
CA SER A 625 -30.51 -4.21 21.12
C SER A 625 -29.48 -3.74 20.08
N LEU A 626 -29.90 -3.48 18.84
CA LEU A 626 -29.05 -2.91 17.80
C LEU A 626 -29.23 -1.40 17.66
N LEU A 627 -30.48 -0.91 17.63
CA LEU A 627 -30.78 0.48 17.32
C LEU A 627 -30.39 1.45 18.45
N GLU A 628 -30.68 1.12 19.72
CA GLU A 628 -30.40 2.05 20.84
C GLU A 628 -28.89 2.28 21.04
N PRO A 629 -28.03 1.23 21.10
CA PRO A 629 -26.58 1.46 21.22
C PRO A 629 -25.99 2.14 19.99
N THR A 630 -26.56 1.89 18.81
CA THR A 630 -26.13 2.56 17.57
C THR A 630 -26.48 4.05 17.60
N LEU A 631 -27.65 4.44 18.15
CA LEU A 631 -27.99 5.85 18.34
C LEU A 631 -27.04 6.54 19.30
N GLU A 632 -26.71 5.92 20.44
CA GLU A 632 -25.74 6.49 21.38
C GLU A 632 -24.37 6.68 20.72
N ARG A 633 -23.90 5.66 19.99
CA ARG A 633 -22.64 5.72 19.23
C ARG A 633 -22.65 6.84 18.21
N VAL A 634 -23.71 6.98 17.41
CA VAL A 634 -23.84 8.05 16.40
C VAL A 634 -23.84 9.43 17.07
N GLN A 635 -24.55 9.59 18.19
CA GLN A 635 -24.61 10.88 18.89
C GLN A 635 -23.25 11.31 19.45
N ARG A 636 -22.43 10.34 19.89
CA ARG A 636 -21.12 10.57 20.53
C ARG A 636 -19.96 10.66 19.53
N GLU A 637 -19.97 9.83 18.50
CA GLU A 637 -18.78 9.56 17.67
C GLU A 637 -18.95 9.94 16.20
N ALA A 638 -20.17 10.17 15.70
CA ALA A 638 -20.36 10.52 14.30
C ALA A 638 -20.16 12.02 14.05
N PHE A 639 -19.45 12.32 12.96
CA PHE A 639 -19.18 13.68 12.49
C PHE A 639 -19.76 13.91 11.09
N GLY A 640 -19.80 15.18 10.69
CA GLY A 640 -20.29 15.56 9.38
C GLY A 640 -21.75 15.17 9.09
N ALA A 641 -22.08 15.04 7.80
CA ALA A 641 -23.43 14.70 7.36
C ALA A 641 -23.89 13.30 7.81
N HIS A 642 -22.94 12.45 8.21
CA HIS A 642 -23.27 11.13 8.72
C HIS A 642 -24.00 11.15 10.05
N ARG A 643 -23.72 12.14 10.90
CA ARG A 643 -24.36 12.27 12.21
C ARG A 643 -25.87 12.43 12.07
N TRP A 644 -26.31 13.45 11.35
CA TRP A 644 -27.74 13.73 11.21
C TRP A 644 -28.45 12.68 10.36
N ARG A 645 -27.83 12.18 9.26
CA ARG A 645 -28.49 11.18 8.40
C ARG A 645 -28.76 9.87 9.14
N TRP A 646 -27.85 9.42 9.99
CA TRP A 646 -28.03 8.20 10.76
C TRP A 646 -28.99 8.44 11.92
N LYS A 647 -28.87 9.59 12.60
CA LYS A 647 -29.76 9.97 13.70
C LYS A 647 -31.22 10.01 13.25
N VAL A 648 -31.54 10.64 12.12
CA VAL A 648 -32.91 10.65 11.56
C VAL A 648 -33.45 9.23 11.38
N ARG A 649 -32.66 8.34 10.75
CA ARG A 649 -33.08 6.96 10.49
C ARG A 649 -33.30 6.17 11.79
N LEU A 650 -32.39 6.33 12.75
CA LEU A 650 -32.45 5.65 14.04
C LEU A 650 -33.66 6.11 14.86
N LEU A 651 -33.92 7.42 14.91
CA LEU A 651 -35.07 7.96 15.65
C LEU A 651 -36.40 7.48 15.08
N ILE A 652 -36.57 7.55 13.75
CA ILE A 652 -37.79 7.06 13.10
C ILE A 652 -37.94 5.53 13.29
N GLY A 653 -36.85 4.77 13.17
CA GLY A 653 -36.85 3.33 13.38
C GLY A 653 -37.19 2.91 14.80
N LEU A 654 -36.59 3.56 15.80
CA LEU A 654 -36.90 3.33 17.22
C LEU A 654 -38.35 3.68 17.51
N ALA A 655 -38.86 4.80 16.98
CA ALA A 655 -40.25 5.16 17.13
C ALA A 655 -41.19 4.08 16.57
N GLU A 656 -40.86 3.50 15.42
CA GLU A 656 -41.65 2.44 14.80
C GLU A 656 -41.67 1.17 15.66
N VAL A 657 -40.53 0.73 16.16
CA VAL A 657 -40.42 -0.45 17.06
C VAL A 657 -41.13 -0.22 18.40
N HIS A 658 -41.06 0.98 18.97
CA HIS A 658 -41.80 1.32 20.19
C HIS A 658 -43.31 1.40 19.96
N TYR A 659 -43.73 1.88 18.80
CA TYR A 659 -45.14 1.90 18.42
C TYR A 659 -45.72 0.48 18.32
N THR A 660 -45.02 -0.46 17.68
CA THR A 660 -45.51 -1.85 17.53
C THR A 660 -45.49 -2.64 18.84
N THR A 661 -44.62 -2.27 19.78
CA THR A 661 -44.59 -2.88 21.13
C THR A 661 -45.57 -2.25 22.12
N GLY A 662 -46.27 -1.17 21.73
CA GLY A 662 -47.22 -0.46 22.58
C GLY A 662 -46.58 0.53 23.57
N ALA A 663 -45.28 0.79 23.47
CA ALA A 663 -44.57 1.79 24.25
C ALA A 663 -44.79 3.20 23.67
N TYR A 664 -46.05 3.66 23.66
CA TYR A 664 -46.46 4.86 22.91
C TYR A 664 -45.81 6.16 23.39
N GLU A 665 -45.45 6.29 24.67
CA GLU A 665 -44.73 7.46 25.19
C GLU A 665 -43.32 7.58 24.59
N ASP A 666 -42.58 6.47 24.53
CA ASP A 666 -41.26 6.43 23.87
C ASP A 666 -41.38 6.60 22.36
N ALA A 667 -42.39 5.97 21.74
CA ALA A 667 -42.66 6.14 20.32
C ALA A 667 -42.91 7.62 19.96
N LEU A 668 -43.72 8.30 20.77
CA LEU A 668 -44.02 9.73 20.60
C LEU A 668 -42.77 10.60 20.74
N ARG A 669 -41.97 10.35 21.78
CA ARG A 669 -40.70 11.07 22.00
C ARG A 669 -39.74 10.92 20.82
N TYR A 670 -39.53 9.69 20.35
CA TYR A 670 -38.60 9.43 19.25
C TYR A 670 -39.10 9.99 17.91
N VAL A 671 -40.41 9.89 17.61
CA VAL A 671 -40.95 10.40 16.34
C VAL A 671 -40.91 11.94 16.30
N GLU A 672 -41.20 12.62 17.41
CA GLU A 672 -41.11 14.08 17.49
C GLU A 672 -39.67 14.57 17.27
N GLU A 673 -38.69 13.94 17.94
CA GLU A 673 -37.28 14.26 17.73
C GLU A 673 -36.86 13.97 16.27
N GLY A 674 -37.27 12.81 15.74
CA GLY A 674 -36.93 12.37 14.38
C GLY A 674 -37.49 13.30 13.30
N VAL A 675 -38.75 13.72 13.42
CA VAL A 675 -39.39 14.66 12.49
C VAL A 675 -38.71 16.02 12.55
N ASN A 676 -38.35 16.51 13.75
CA ASN A 676 -37.66 17.78 13.89
C ASN A 676 -36.29 17.76 13.20
N GLU A 677 -35.50 16.70 13.40
CA GLU A 677 -34.20 16.51 12.75
C GLU A 677 -34.34 16.36 11.22
N ALA A 678 -35.33 15.57 10.76
CA ALA A 678 -35.58 15.36 9.34
C ALA A 678 -35.99 16.66 8.63
N ARG A 679 -36.80 17.50 9.28
CA ARG A 679 -37.20 18.81 8.74
C ARG A 679 -36.03 19.79 8.71
N ALA A 680 -35.21 19.82 9.76
CA ALA A 680 -34.02 20.67 9.82
C ALA A 680 -33.04 20.36 8.67
N THR A 681 -32.92 19.09 8.31
CA THR A 681 -32.02 18.60 7.26
C THR A 681 -32.69 18.41 5.90
N SER A 682 -33.95 18.83 5.74
CA SER A 682 -34.75 18.64 4.51
C SER A 682 -34.82 17.19 3.99
N SER A 683 -34.75 16.20 4.88
CA SER A 683 -34.83 14.76 4.58
C SER A 683 -36.29 14.33 4.33
N GLN A 684 -36.87 14.67 3.17
CA GLN A 684 -38.33 14.65 2.94
C GLN A 684 -38.97 13.27 3.12
N THR A 685 -38.29 12.19 2.70
CA THR A 685 -38.79 10.82 2.91
C THR A 685 -39.05 10.52 4.38
N TYR A 686 -38.15 10.97 5.27
CA TYR A 686 -38.28 10.74 6.71
C TYR A 686 -39.24 11.73 7.37
N VAL A 687 -39.43 12.92 6.81
CA VAL A 687 -40.51 13.83 7.21
C VAL A 687 -41.87 13.16 6.99
N ALA A 688 -42.09 12.58 5.81
CA ALA A 688 -43.33 11.88 5.50
C ALA A 688 -43.54 10.65 6.40
N LYS A 689 -42.53 9.78 6.55
CA LYS A 689 -42.59 8.61 7.44
C LYS A 689 -42.87 9.02 8.89
N GLY A 690 -42.20 10.07 9.37
CA GLY A 690 -42.38 10.57 10.72
C GLY A 690 -43.77 11.17 10.98
N TRP A 691 -44.31 11.98 10.06
CA TRP A 691 -45.69 12.47 10.17
C TRP A 691 -46.72 11.34 10.16
N ALA A 692 -46.51 10.32 9.31
CA ALA A 692 -47.40 9.16 9.27
C ALA A 692 -47.40 8.42 10.62
N LEU A 693 -46.20 8.10 11.13
CA LEU A 693 -46.05 7.41 12.40
C LEU A 693 -46.58 8.23 13.58
N HIS A 694 -46.32 9.54 13.61
CA HIS A 694 -46.85 10.45 14.60
C HIS A 694 -48.39 10.45 14.60
N GLY A 695 -49.01 10.56 13.42
CA GLY A 695 -50.46 10.46 13.28
C GLY A 695 -51.04 9.12 13.78
N LYS A 696 -50.36 8.00 13.51
CA LYS A 696 -50.76 6.66 13.99
C LYS A 696 -50.70 6.54 15.52
N ILE A 697 -49.66 7.10 16.13
CA ILE A 697 -49.50 7.16 17.58
C ILE A 697 -50.62 8.00 18.21
N LEU A 698 -50.89 9.19 17.67
CA LEU A 698 -51.97 10.06 18.14
C LEU A 698 -53.35 9.40 18.04
N ALA A 699 -53.64 8.73 16.91
CA ALA A 699 -54.89 7.99 16.72
C ALA A 699 -55.05 6.89 17.78
N HIS A 700 -53.97 6.15 18.10
CA HIS A 700 -53.97 5.13 19.15
C HIS A 700 -54.18 5.72 20.56
N LEU A 701 -53.63 6.91 20.81
CA LEU A 701 -53.83 7.64 22.07
C LEU A 701 -55.22 8.32 22.16
N GLY A 702 -56.04 8.23 21.12
CA GLY A 702 -57.39 8.78 21.07
C GLY A 702 -57.48 10.23 20.59
N ASP A 703 -56.36 10.86 20.25
CA ASP A 703 -56.33 12.22 19.68
C ASP A 703 -56.55 12.19 18.17
N ASN A 704 -57.77 11.84 17.77
CA ASN A 704 -58.15 11.75 16.37
C ASN A 704 -58.21 13.12 15.66
N GLU A 705 -58.39 14.21 16.41
CA GLU A 705 -58.41 15.57 15.86
C GLU A 705 -57.03 15.98 15.34
N ALA A 706 -55.97 15.62 16.07
CA ALA A 706 -54.59 15.86 15.63
C ALA A 706 -54.06 14.79 14.65
N ALA A 707 -54.51 13.53 14.77
CA ALA A 707 -54.01 12.43 13.94
C ALA A 707 -54.30 12.59 12.43
N GLY A 708 -55.54 12.92 12.07
CA GLY A 708 -55.98 13.02 10.67
C GLY A 708 -55.15 14.01 9.83
N PRO A 709 -54.95 15.26 10.29
CA PRO A 709 -54.11 16.23 9.60
C PRO A 709 -52.66 15.76 9.38
N GLU A 710 -52.06 15.05 10.34
CA GLU A 710 -50.69 14.52 10.21
C GLU A 710 -50.60 13.41 9.16
N LEU A 711 -51.54 12.45 9.19
CA LEU A 711 -51.63 11.39 8.17
C LEU A 711 -51.88 11.96 6.77
N GLN A 712 -52.76 12.97 6.65
CA GLN A 712 -53.04 13.63 5.39
C GLN A 712 -51.82 14.39 4.86
N ARG A 713 -51.07 15.08 5.73
CA ARG A 713 -49.81 15.75 5.37
C ARG A 713 -48.78 14.75 4.88
N ALA A 714 -48.62 13.63 5.60
CA ALA A 714 -47.70 12.57 5.24
C ALA A 714 -48.00 12.00 3.85
N PHE A 715 -49.25 11.60 3.60
CA PHE A 715 -49.67 11.08 2.31
C PHE A 715 -49.53 12.12 1.18
N THR A 716 -49.88 13.38 1.43
CA THR A 716 -49.71 14.46 0.44
C THR A 716 -48.25 14.65 0.05
N LEU A 717 -47.33 14.61 1.03
CA LEU A 717 -45.90 14.68 0.78
C LEU A 717 -45.42 13.46 0.00
N ALA A 718 -45.83 12.24 0.36
CA ALA A 718 -45.48 11.02 -0.37
C ALA A 718 -45.84 11.11 -1.87
N GLU A 719 -47.04 11.60 -2.18
CA GLU A 719 -47.50 11.81 -3.56
C GLU A 719 -46.67 12.87 -4.30
N GLN A 720 -46.21 13.93 -3.61
CA GLN A 720 -45.34 14.97 -4.19
C GLN A 720 -43.93 14.45 -4.47
N LEU A 721 -43.41 13.57 -3.63
CA LEU A 721 -42.09 12.95 -3.83
C LEU A 721 -42.11 11.90 -4.94
N HIS A 722 -43.30 11.49 -5.41
CA HIS A 722 -43.47 10.45 -6.42
C HIS A 722 -42.74 9.14 -6.05
N SER A 723 -42.80 8.75 -4.78
CA SER A 723 -42.13 7.56 -4.26
C SER A 723 -43.15 6.44 -3.98
N PRO A 724 -43.25 5.40 -4.84
CA PRO A 724 -44.28 4.37 -4.71
C PRO A 724 -44.24 3.63 -3.38
N SER A 725 -43.04 3.29 -2.90
CA SER A 725 -42.84 2.59 -1.63
C SER A 725 -43.24 3.41 -0.40
N LEU A 726 -43.30 4.73 -0.53
CA LEU A 726 -43.83 5.61 0.50
C LEU A 726 -45.33 5.88 0.31
N SER A 727 -45.82 5.98 -0.93
CA SER A 727 -47.21 6.30 -1.23
C SER A 727 -48.20 5.22 -0.80
N TYR A 728 -47.93 3.93 -1.08
CA TYR A 728 -48.92 2.88 -0.80
C TYR A 728 -49.15 2.62 0.71
N PRO A 729 -48.12 2.59 1.59
CA PRO A 729 -48.35 2.40 3.02
C PRO A 729 -49.04 3.60 3.64
N LEU A 730 -48.67 4.81 3.23
CA LEU A 730 -49.27 6.04 3.77
C LEU A 730 -50.72 6.25 3.28
N ALA A 731 -51.03 5.84 2.05
CA ALA A 731 -52.41 5.77 1.59
C ALA A 731 -53.23 4.79 2.45
N TYR A 732 -52.65 3.63 2.78
CA TYR A 732 -53.29 2.66 3.65
C TYR A 732 -53.52 3.19 5.06
N ASP A 733 -52.49 3.77 5.70
CA ASP A 733 -52.58 4.33 7.05
C ASP A 733 -53.66 5.43 7.14
N LEU A 734 -53.71 6.34 6.16
CA LEU A 734 -54.76 7.37 6.08
C LEU A 734 -56.13 6.75 5.81
N GLY A 735 -56.21 5.71 4.98
CA GLY A 735 -57.44 4.97 4.70
C GLY A 735 -58.01 4.29 5.94
N GLN A 736 -57.16 3.67 6.75
CA GLN A 736 -57.55 3.06 8.04
C GLN A 736 -58.11 4.10 9.00
N TRP A 737 -57.52 5.29 9.05
CA TRP A 737 -58.02 6.38 9.88
C TRP A 737 -59.41 6.85 9.41
N TYR A 738 -59.62 7.04 8.11
CA TYR A 738 -60.93 7.38 7.56
C TYR A 738 -61.99 6.30 7.81
N GLU A 739 -61.63 5.02 7.64
CA GLU A 739 -62.52 3.89 7.92
C GLU A 739 -62.93 3.86 9.40
N GLY A 740 -61.96 4.04 10.31
CA GLY A 740 -62.23 4.14 11.76
C GLY A 740 -63.10 5.35 12.15
N GLY A 741 -63.04 6.43 11.37
CA GLY A 741 -63.89 7.62 11.50
C GLY A 741 -65.27 7.52 10.82
N GLY A 742 -65.60 6.39 10.19
CA GLY A 742 -66.86 6.17 9.48
C GLY A 742 -66.95 6.82 8.09
N GLN A 743 -65.82 7.24 7.52
CA GLN A 743 -65.72 7.86 6.19
C GLN A 743 -65.32 6.81 5.15
N GLU A 744 -66.23 5.86 4.91
CA GLU A 744 -65.97 4.65 4.11
C GLU A 744 -65.61 4.95 2.64
N ARG A 745 -66.15 6.04 2.05
CA ARG A 745 -65.86 6.40 0.65
C ARG A 745 -64.43 6.90 0.48
N GLU A 746 -63.99 7.74 1.41
CA GLU A 746 -62.63 8.27 1.47
C GLU A 746 -61.63 7.14 1.68
N ALA A 747 -61.92 6.22 2.60
CA ALA A 747 -61.13 5.02 2.83
C ALA A 747 -61.03 4.14 1.57
N ALA A 748 -62.15 3.85 0.90
CA ALA A 748 -62.20 3.06 -0.33
C ALA A 748 -61.29 3.64 -1.43
N VAL A 749 -61.33 4.96 -1.63
CA VAL A 749 -60.48 5.64 -2.62
C VAL A 749 -58.99 5.44 -2.30
N LEU A 750 -58.61 5.55 -1.03
CA LEU A 750 -57.22 5.40 -0.59
C LEU A 750 -56.74 3.95 -0.70
N TYR A 751 -57.55 2.96 -0.31
CA TYR A 751 -57.23 1.55 -0.51
C TYR A 751 -57.10 1.20 -1.99
N GLY A 752 -57.95 1.77 -2.85
CA GLY A 752 -57.84 1.62 -4.31
C GLY A 752 -56.54 2.20 -4.86
N LYS A 753 -56.12 3.37 -4.37
CA LYS A 753 -54.80 3.96 -4.70
C LYS A 753 -53.65 3.08 -4.23
N ALA A 754 -53.66 2.64 -2.98
CA ALA A 754 -52.62 1.78 -2.43
C ALA A 754 -52.46 0.49 -3.24
N LYS A 755 -53.58 -0.16 -3.57
CA LYS A 755 -53.61 -1.34 -4.45
C LYS A 755 -53.02 -1.06 -5.84
N ALA A 756 -53.42 0.04 -6.48
CA ALA A 756 -52.90 0.39 -7.80
C ALA A 756 -51.39 0.65 -7.78
N THR A 757 -50.86 1.29 -6.73
CA THR A 757 -49.43 1.51 -6.53
C THR A 757 -48.68 0.19 -6.33
N ILE A 758 -49.22 -0.73 -5.53
CA ILE A 758 -48.66 -2.09 -5.34
C ILE A 758 -48.61 -2.85 -6.67
N GLU A 759 -49.69 -2.82 -7.45
CA GLU A 759 -49.73 -3.49 -8.77
C GLU A 759 -48.69 -2.92 -9.72
N HIS A 760 -48.48 -1.60 -9.69
CA HIS A 760 -47.43 -0.93 -10.46
C HIS A 760 -46.03 -1.37 -10.01
N MET A 761 -45.75 -1.37 -8.70
CA MET A 761 -44.48 -1.84 -8.13
C MET A 761 -44.21 -3.31 -8.51
N ALA A 762 -45.20 -4.19 -8.33
CA ALA A 762 -45.09 -5.61 -8.64
C ALA A 762 -44.83 -5.86 -10.15
N ALA A 763 -45.45 -5.07 -11.03
CA ALA A 763 -45.21 -5.15 -12.47
C ALA A 763 -43.79 -4.69 -12.86
N ALA A 764 -43.20 -3.77 -12.10
CA ALA A 764 -41.87 -3.21 -12.35
C ALA A 764 -40.70 -4.07 -11.85
N VAL A 765 -40.95 -5.10 -11.04
CA VAL A 765 -39.93 -6.08 -10.59
C VAL A 765 -39.85 -7.23 -11.58
N GLU A 766 -38.67 -7.48 -12.15
CA GLU A 766 -38.46 -8.57 -13.12
C GLU A 766 -38.37 -9.96 -12.46
N ASP A 767 -37.84 -10.04 -11.24
CA ASP A 767 -37.73 -11.28 -10.48
C ASP A 767 -39.12 -11.80 -10.05
N GLN A 768 -39.49 -12.98 -10.55
CA GLN A 768 -40.78 -13.60 -10.26
C GLN A 768 -40.92 -14.04 -8.80
N ALA A 769 -39.84 -14.49 -8.16
CA ALA A 769 -39.86 -14.91 -6.77
C ALA A 769 -40.05 -13.70 -5.86
N LEU A 770 -39.26 -12.64 -6.07
CA LEU A 770 -39.39 -11.40 -5.30
C LEU A 770 -40.77 -10.76 -5.48
N ARG A 771 -41.29 -10.72 -6.71
CA ARG A 771 -42.65 -10.26 -6.99
C ARG A 771 -43.70 -11.08 -6.23
N SER A 772 -43.53 -12.40 -6.18
CA SER A 772 -44.45 -13.29 -5.45
C SER A 772 -44.42 -13.02 -3.95
N ILE A 773 -43.21 -12.87 -3.38
CA ILE A 773 -43.01 -12.53 -1.96
C ILE A 773 -43.68 -11.20 -1.64
N PHE A 774 -43.43 -10.16 -2.44
CA PHE A 774 -44.02 -8.84 -2.25
C PHE A 774 -45.55 -8.89 -2.23
N LEU A 775 -46.16 -9.54 -3.23
CA LEU A 775 -47.61 -9.67 -3.31
C LEU A 775 -48.20 -10.49 -2.16
N GLN A 776 -47.44 -11.41 -1.57
CA GLN A 776 -47.87 -12.24 -0.43
C GLN A 776 -47.53 -11.62 0.93
N SER A 777 -46.79 -10.52 0.96
CA SER A 777 -46.40 -9.87 2.21
C SER A 777 -47.62 -9.42 3.02
N ALA A 778 -47.52 -9.50 4.35
CA ALA A 778 -48.63 -9.17 5.24
C ALA A 778 -49.18 -7.74 5.04
N PRO A 779 -48.35 -6.69 4.86
CA PRO A 779 -48.85 -5.34 4.57
C PRO A 779 -49.66 -5.25 3.28
N VAL A 780 -49.20 -5.92 2.21
CA VAL A 780 -49.89 -5.94 0.91
C VAL A 780 -51.21 -6.69 0.99
N GLN A 781 -51.24 -7.85 1.66
CA GLN A 781 -52.48 -8.61 1.86
C GLN A 781 -53.52 -7.83 2.66
N ALA A 782 -53.11 -7.12 3.72
CA ALA A 782 -54.00 -6.28 4.51
C ALA A 782 -54.66 -5.15 3.69
N ILE A 783 -53.92 -4.60 2.70
CA ILE A 783 -54.45 -3.60 1.76
C ILE A 783 -55.47 -4.23 0.83
N TYR A 784 -55.18 -5.40 0.27
CA TYR A 784 -56.12 -6.11 -0.62
C TYR A 784 -57.41 -6.50 0.09
N GLU A 785 -57.32 -7.01 1.33
CA GLU A 785 -58.46 -7.32 2.17
C GLU A 785 -59.32 -6.08 2.46
N SER A 786 -58.67 -4.96 2.82
CA SER A 786 -59.38 -3.70 3.10
C SER A 786 -60.04 -3.13 1.85
N PHE A 787 -59.38 -3.22 0.70
CA PHE A 787 -59.97 -2.85 -0.60
C PHE A 787 -61.22 -3.70 -0.92
N THR A 788 -61.13 -5.03 -0.76
CA THR A 788 -62.28 -5.93 -0.99
C THR A 788 -63.41 -5.75 0.01
N ARG A 789 -63.12 -5.32 1.24
CA ARG A 789 -64.16 -5.02 2.25
C ARG A 789 -64.96 -3.75 1.90
N THR A 790 -64.31 -2.80 1.23
CA THR A 790 -64.84 -1.44 0.98
C THR A 790 -65.45 -1.26 -0.41
N HIS A 791 -65.36 -2.26 -1.28
CA HIS A 791 -65.91 -2.30 -2.65
C HIS A 791 -66.74 -3.57 -2.85
#